data_AF-A0AAD3DAG9-F1
#
_entry.id   AF-A0AAD3DAG9-F1
#
_cell.length_a   1.000
_cell.length_b   1.000
_cell.length_c   1.000
_cell.angle_alpha   90.00
_cell.angle_beta   90.00
_cell.angle_gamma   90.00
#
_symmetry.space_group_name_H-M   'P 1'
#
loop_
_entity.id
_entity.type
_entity.pdbx_description
1 polymer ?
#
loop_
_entity_poly.entity_id
_entity_poly.type
_entity_poly.pdbx_seq_one_letter_code
_entity_poly.pdbx_strand_id
1 'polypeptide(L)'
;MSREVEHESLSECAVAAAENLIIKPNENDANNWTELPESTDTSILNANAVMHSIVPYTYTPEGATIRVQPMEWYCGGWDPIHFHSNLRLPLGSPVSKGMVVTLEAMARECVAVALSPQPSFELGKTYAIHIGAASNIQTVIRRRLVNGTQAVDVIESSPQICSSDKYVSYWIILQGNGQLSVGIGKTPGKNCIASLDDSMYHALRSGVDAVKYVGIGNSALGRKARDLKVRNVRVMPVPDAFAAFGGIPITPYDPLAAQKEMDEQDAELWAEYQKECDKAKKRAIKFGIEYKQPAPDAFFKWSEARRLRANPEKGFITGMDIQSAEEQEKARKRKERFEEEEKKNKADMGMMDEGQDNEEGMEDDEKQEEVQKKRDPLPLEQAWDNEELVGDMRVDPPASLYLHPIESKAEDEVLKEGEMAEEDAKPPISVPNKIHLFAIDWAAFKQIRTDDIMAFFKIYGPSYVEWLGELSCNVHFGDKYSASRALEALSRPLPVEIPLKTEDGNGTSNQQSGDDDAMNTENAEFKVEGVEQPSGEQTSGDDTMDTGKAKDIPISTTNLGAMGWRMCNYPLRKIHNDRYGRRGTRSRCIVRVATSLDVLDERPTQWPKPPPGYTTKAVLGPGSDFKTHKRRNDNKRRRNGGGGKRRRRSHGGSYEQQEDPDDYYLPRPSGRFDGEPDNEVDEFGRSALDRGLNAAR
;
A
#
# COMPACT_ATOMS: atom_id res chain seq x y z
N MET A 1 31.33 5.15 -22.35
CA MET A 1 29.98 5.26 -21.76
C MET A 1 29.47 6.65 -22.13
N SER A 2 28.47 6.73 -22.99
CA SER A 2 27.74 7.98 -23.24
C SER A 2 27.15 8.45 -21.91
N ARG A 3 27.25 9.75 -21.62
CA ARG A 3 26.70 10.35 -20.40
C ARG A 3 25.17 10.30 -20.49
N GLU A 4 24.50 9.76 -19.48
CA GLU A 4 23.03 9.81 -19.41
C GLU A 4 22.58 11.27 -19.37
N VAL A 5 21.63 11.62 -20.26
CA VAL A 5 21.04 12.95 -20.34
C VAL A 5 19.64 12.87 -19.75
N GLU A 6 19.38 13.62 -18.68
CA GLU A 6 18.06 13.67 -18.03
C GLU A 6 17.24 14.85 -18.58
N HIS A 7 16.01 14.58 -19.01
CA HIS A 7 15.04 15.56 -19.51
C HIS A 7 13.90 15.72 -18.49
N GLU A 8 13.39 16.94 -18.30
CA GLU A 8 12.34 17.22 -17.31
C GLU A 8 10.94 16.80 -17.75
N SER A 9 10.73 16.70 -19.07
CA SER A 9 9.45 16.33 -19.67
C SER A 9 9.63 15.50 -20.93
N LEU A 10 8.59 14.78 -21.32
CA LEU A 10 8.60 14.01 -22.57
C LEU A 10 8.68 14.94 -23.79
N SER A 11 8.03 16.11 -23.72
CA SER A 11 8.04 17.14 -24.77
C SER A 11 9.42 17.75 -25.05
N GLU A 12 10.34 17.70 -24.09
CA GLU A 12 11.72 18.22 -24.24
C GLU A 12 12.71 17.18 -24.75
N CYS A 13 12.36 15.89 -24.67
CA CYS A 13 13.22 14.81 -25.14
C CYS A 13 13.23 14.78 -26.66
N ALA A 14 14.41 14.85 -27.29
CA ALA A 14 14.53 14.80 -28.74
C ALA A 14 14.12 13.41 -29.25
N VAL A 15 12.89 13.23 -29.72
CA VAL A 15 12.45 11.94 -30.29
C VAL A 15 12.94 11.80 -31.73
N ALA A 16 13.74 10.77 -31.98
CA ALA A 16 14.23 10.44 -33.31
C ALA A 16 13.14 9.68 -34.09
N ALA A 17 12.93 10.09 -35.34
CA ALA A 17 11.94 9.49 -36.21
C ALA A 17 12.58 8.40 -37.10
N ALA A 18 11.85 7.28 -37.21
CA ALA A 18 11.91 6.31 -38.30
C ALA A 18 13.30 5.71 -38.60
N GLU A 19 13.82 4.96 -37.64
CA GLU A 19 14.81 3.92 -37.95
C GLU A 19 14.12 2.60 -38.30
N ASN A 20 14.87 1.74 -38.98
CA ASN A 20 14.43 0.41 -39.38
C ASN A 20 14.94 -0.61 -38.38
N LEU A 21 14.05 -1.19 -37.57
CA LEU A 21 14.39 -2.29 -36.67
C LEU A 21 14.31 -3.59 -37.46
N ILE A 22 15.42 -4.33 -37.51
CA ILE A 22 15.43 -5.69 -38.07
C ILE A 22 14.97 -6.64 -36.97
N ILE A 23 13.76 -7.16 -37.10
CA ILE A 23 13.24 -8.18 -36.20
C ILE A 23 13.69 -9.54 -36.74
N LYS A 24 14.50 -10.25 -35.95
CA LYS A 24 14.90 -11.62 -36.23
C LYS A 24 14.08 -12.56 -35.35
N PRO A 25 13.29 -13.47 -35.91
CA PRO A 25 12.69 -14.54 -35.13
C PRO A 25 13.78 -15.56 -34.74
N ASN A 26 13.86 -15.93 -33.46
CA ASN A 26 14.61 -17.09 -32.93
C ASN A 26 16.13 -16.95 -32.67
N GLU A 27 16.69 -15.74 -32.57
CA GLU A 27 18.05 -15.56 -32.00
C GLU A 27 17.95 -15.04 -30.56
N ASN A 28 18.84 -15.50 -29.66
CA ASN A 28 18.91 -15.14 -28.23
C ASN A 28 19.19 -13.64 -27.94
N ASP A 29 18.96 -12.76 -28.90
CA ASP A 29 19.22 -11.33 -28.78
C ASP A 29 18.10 -10.59 -28.05
N ALA A 30 18.45 -9.44 -27.45
CA ALA A 30 17.53 -8.56 -26.72
C ALA A 30 16.36 -8.00 -27.58
N ASN A 31 16.36 -8.26 -28.89
CA ASN A 31 15.30 -7.92 -29.84
C ASN A 31 14.40 -9.13 -30.17
N ASN A 32 14.46 -10.22 -29.41
CA ASN A 32 13.65 -11.40 -29.68
C ASN A 32 12.19 -11.15 -29.30
N TRP A 33 11.30 -11.34 -30.27
CA TRP A 33 9.85 -11.36 -30.08
C TRP A 33 9.44 -12.79 -29.67
N THR A 34 8.20 -12.99 -29.20
CA THR A 34 7.71 -14.33 -28.84
C THR A 34 8.07 -15.38 -29.90
N GLU A 35 8.61 -16.52 -29.44
CA GLU A 35 8.78 -17.70 -30.28
C GLU A 35 7.43 -18.05 -30.88
N LEU A 36 7.41 -18.27 -32.20
CA LEU A 36 6.21 -18.82 -32.84
C LEU A 36 5.86 -20.14 -32.13
N PRO A 37 4.58 -20.40 -31.84
CA PRO A 37 4.17 -21.66 -31.22
C PRO A 37 4.80 -22.84 -31.95
N GLU A 38 5.34 -23.84 -31.25
CA GLU A 38 5.96 -25.03 -31.87
C GLU A 38 5.00 -25.75 -32.83
N SER A 39 3.69 -25.58 -32.64
CA SER A 39 2.63 -26.13 -33.49
C SER A 39 2.38 -25.33 -34.78
N THR A 40 3.11 -24.25 -35.02
CA THR A 40 2.92 -23.41 -36.21
C THR A 40 3.56 -24.10 -37.40
N ASP A 41 2.74 -24.55 -38.34
CA ASP A 41 3.19 -25.22 -39.55
C ASP A 41 4.01 -24.25 -40.41
N THR A 42 5.33 -24.33 -40.27
CA THR A 42 6.31 -23.48 -40.98
C THR A 42 6.22 -23.60 -42.49
N SER A 43 5.54 -24.63 -43.01
CA SER A 43 5.28 -24.81 -44.44
C SER A 43 4.31 -23.77 -45.03
N ILE A 44 3.46 -23.15 -44.20
CA ILE A 44 2.50 -22.11 -44.63
C ILE A 44 3.17 -20.73 -44.66
N LEU A 45 4.26 -20.57 -43.91
CA LEU A 45 5.02 -19.34 -43.89
C LEU A 45 5.97 -19.31 -45.09
N ASN A 46 5.81 -18.31 -45.94
CA ASN A 46 6.75 -18.05 -47.03
C ASN A 46 8.13 -17.83 -46.38
N ALA A 47 9.07 -18.77 -46.53
CA ALA A 47 10.34 -18.79 -45.78
C ALA A 47 11.15 -17.48 -45.93
N ASN A 48 10.95 -16.75 -47.03
CA ASN A 48 11.54 -15.43 -47.28
C ASN A 48 10.85 -14.26 -46.53
N ALA A 49 9.58 -14.40 -46.14
CA ALA A 49 8.84 -13.38 -45.38
C ALA A 49 9.15 -13.43 -43.87
N VAL A 50 9.61 -14.58 -43.37
CA VAL A 50 9.95 -14.77 -41.95
C VAL A 50 11.35 -14.28 -41.62
N MET A 51 12.29 -14.30 -42.59
CA MET A 51 13.70 -14.16 -42.23
C MET A 51 14.08 -12.77 -41.67
N HIS A 52 13.51 -11.65 -42.14
CA HIS A 52 13.79 -10.33 -41.56
C HIS A 52 12.62 -9.37 -41.80
N SER A 53 11.76 -9.18 -40.78
CA SER A 53 10.76 -8.11 -40.84
C SER A 53 11.45 -6.80 -40.47
N ILE A 54 11.63 -5.92 -41.45
CA ILE A 54 12.11 -4.56 -41.23
C ILE A 54 10.93 -3.71 -40.83
N VAL A 55 10.91 -3.24 -39.58
CA VAL A 55 9.80 -2.45 -39.03
C VAL A 55 10.28 -1.04 -38.72
N PRO A 56 9.64 -0.01 -39.29
CA PRO A 56 9.97 1.36 -38.93
C PRO A 56 9.53 1.62 -37.47
N TYR A 57 10.33 2.35 -36.70
CA TYR A 57 9.99 2.71 -35.34
C TYR A 57 10.44 4.14 -34.99
N THR A 58 9.74 4.77 -34.05
CA THR A 58 10.19 6.02 -33.40
C THR A 58 10.72 5.70 -32.03
N TYR A 59 11.77 6.39 -31.59
CA TYR A 59 12.40 6.08 -30.31
C TYR A 59 12.98 7.31 -29.62
N THR A 60 13.16 7.20 -28.30
CA THR A 60 13.95 8.14 -27.51
C THR A 60 15.45 7.78 -27.62
N PRO A 61 16.37 8.74 -27.83
CA PRO A 61 17.79 8.49 -28.00
C PRO A 61 18.38 7.60 -26.91
N GLU A 62 19.35 6.75 -27.28
CA GLU A 62 20.03 5.90 -26.30
C GLU A 62 20.74 6.76 -25.24
N GLY A 63 20.48 6.45 -23.97
CA GLY A 63 21.00 7.22 -22.83
C GLY A 63 20.15 8.44 -22.44
N ALA A 64 19.06 8.74 -23.15
CA ALA A 64 18.08 9.73 -22.71
C ALA A 64 17.19 9.13 -21.62
N THR A 65 17.11 9.80 -20.48
CA THR A 65 16.19 9.49 -19.38
C THR A 65 15.20 10.63 -19.24
N ILE A 66 13.91 10.32 -19.27
CA ILE A 66 12.82 11.28 -19.11
C ILE A 66 12.32 11.17 -17.67
N ARG A 67 12.39 12.27 -16.93
CA ARG A 67 11.72 12.39 -15.65
C ARG A 67 10.27 12.77 -15.89
N VAL A 68 9.33 12.05 -15.30
CA VAL A 68 7.90 12.27 -15.52
C VAL A 68 7.28 12.81 -14.23
N GLN A 69 6.75 14.04 -14.32
CA GLN A 69 6.10 14.68 -13.18
C GLN A 69 4.80 13.97 -12.79
N PRO A 70 4.43 13.95 -11.50
CA PRO A 70 3.14 13.45 -11.04
C PRO A 70 1.97 14.14 -11.74
N MET A 71 0.98 13.35 -12.14
CA MET A 71 -0.21 13.81 -12.83
C MET A 71 -1.15 14.59 -11.89
N GLU A 72 -1.62 15.76 -12.32
CA GLU A 72 -2.59 16.56 -11.56
C GLU A 72 -4.02 16.04 -11.70
N TRP A 73 -4.76 15.94 -10.59
CA TRP A 73 -6.09 15.32 -10.58
C TRP A 73 -7.18 16.03 -11.39
N TYR A 74 -7.00 17.30 -11.76
CA TYR A 74 -8.08 18.16 -12.30
C TYR A 74 -8.48 17.87 -13.76
N CYS A 75 -7.63 17.21 -14.56
CA CYS A 75 -7.87 16.98 -16.00
C CYS A 75 -7.89 15.49 -16.38
N GLY A 76 -8.34 14.61 -15.48
CA GLY A 76 -8.13 13.17 -15.65
C GLY A 76 -6.65 12.78 -15.59
N GLY A 77 -5.80 13.69 -15.08
CA GLY A 77 -4.37 13.48 -14.88
C GLY A 77 -3.46 13.88 -16.05
N TRP A 78 -3.98 13.98 -17.27
CA TRP A 78 -3.14 14.11 -18.46
C TRP A 78 -3.02 15.56 -18.92
N ASP A 79 -1.77 16.04 -19.05
CA ASP A 79 -1.41 17.33 -19.60
C ASP A 79 -0.68 17.14 -20.95
N PRO A 80 -0.78 18.08 -21.91
CA PRO A 80 0.04 18.08 -23.12
C PRO A 80 1.54 17.78 -22.93
N ILE A 81 2.15 18.16 -21.79
CA ILE A 81 3.58 17.85 -21.50
C ILE A 81 3.87 16.34 -21.38
N HIS A 82 2.84 15.52 -21.11
CA HIS A 82 2.95 14.07 -21.06
C HIS A 82 2.98 13.43 -22.45
N PHE A 83 2.79 14.21 -23.52
CA PHE A 83 2.81 13.76 -24.90
C PHE A 83 3.95 14.42 -25.66
N HIS A 84 4.44 13.73 -26.69
CA HIS A 84 5.33 14.33 -27.68
C HIS A 84 4.76 14.11 -29.08
N SER A 85 4.71 15.18 -29.87
CA SER A 85 4.28 15.17 -31.28
C SER A 85 4.97 14.14 -32.18
N ASN A 86 6.20 13.73 -31.84
CA ASN A 86 6.99 12.76 -32.61
C ASN A 86 6.99 11.36 -31.98
N LEU A 87 6.54 11.20 -30.73
CA LEU A 87 6.40 9.90 -30.10
C LEU A 87 5.09 9.24 -30.54
N ARG A 88 5.11 8.76 -31.79
CA ARG A 88 3.97 8.20 -32.48
C ARG A 88 4.41 7.12 -33.45
N LEU A 89 3.45 6.34 -33.97
CA LEU A 89 3.72 5.47 -35.12
C LEU A 89 4.40 6.25 -36.26
N PRO A 90 5.48 5.72 -36.87
CA PRO A 90 6.14 6.34 -37.99
C PRO A 90 5.15 6.68 -39.11
N LEU A 91 5.36 7.82 -39.77
CA LEU A 91 4.51 8.25 -40.88
C LEU A 91 4.45 7.17 -41.97
N GLY A 92 3.23 6.86 -42.43
CA GLY A 92 2.99 5.79 -43.40
C GLY A 92 2.79 4.39 -42.79
N SER A 93 2.96 4.22 -41.48
CA SER A 93 2.70 2.94 -40.82
C SER A 93 1.20 2.58 -40.90
N PRO A 94 0.86 1.30 -41.14
CA PRO A 94 -0.52 0.85 -41.21
C PRO A 94 -1.15 0.82 -39.82
N VAL A 95 -1.80 1.90 -39.39
CA VAL A 95 -2.47 2.00 -38.08
C VAL A 95 -3.54 0.91 -37.89
N SER A 96 -4.06 0.38 -38.99
CA SER A 96 -4.95 -0.77 -39.05
C SER A 96 -4.33 -2.10 -38.60
N LYS A 97 -3.02 -2.21 -38.43
CA LYS A 97 -2.38 -3.43 -37.92
C LYS A 97 -2.22 -3.40 -36.40
N GLY A 98 -2.29 -2.22 -35.80
CA GLY A 98 -2.04 -2.00 -34.39
C GLY A 98 -0.70 -1.33 -34.12
N MET A 99 -0.32 -1.27 -32.85
CA MET A 99 0.87 -0.60 -32.36
C MET A 99 1.51 -1.42 -31.23
N VAL A 100 2.83 -1.39 -31.17
CA VAL A 100 3.64 -1.94 -30.09
C VAL A 100 4.44 -0.79 -29.47
N VAL A 101 4.38 -0.69 -28.15
CA VAL A 101 5.14 0.26 -27.35
C VAL A 101 6.01 -0.55 -26.40
N THR A 102 7.31 -0.28 -26.38
CA THR A 102 8.23 -0.80 -25.37
C THR A 102 8.91 0.35 -24.65
N LEU A 103 9.16 0.20 -23.36
CA LEU A 103 9.82 1.20 -22.54
C LEU A 103 10.48 0.57 -21.31
N GLU A 104 11.46 1.25 -20.74
CA GLU A 104 12.02 0.91 -19.43
C GLU A 104 11.66 2.01 -18.44
N ALA A 105 11.12 1.66 -17.28
CA ALA A 105 10.80 2.63 -16.25
C ALA A 105 11.28 2.20 -14.87
N MET A 106 11.73 3.19 -14.11
CA MET A 106 12.04 3.11 -12.69
C MET A 106 10.97 3.92 -11.98
N ALA A 107 10.14 3.24 -11.18
CA ALA A 107 8.98 3.82 -10.54
C ALA A 107 8.73 3.15 -9.20
N ARG A 108 8.40 3.94 -8.18
CA ARG A 108 8.06 3.39 -6.85
C ARG A 108 6.69 2.73 -6.83
N GLU A 109 5.71 3.38 -7.45
CA GLU A 109 4.30 3.00 -7.37
C GLU A 109 3.76 2.68 -8.75
N CYS A 110 3.58 3.69 -9.60
CA CYS A 110 2.81 3.53 -10.84
C CYS A 110 3.47 4.22 -12.05
N VAL A 111 3.47 3.51 -13.18
CA VAL A 111 3.76 4.03 -14.52
C VAL A 111 2.44 4.14 -15.27
N ALA A 112 2.09 5.33 -15.77
CA ALA A 112 0.91 5.51 -16.61
C ALA A 112 1.32 5.70 -18.08
N VAL A 113 0.63 5.01 -18.99
CA VAL A 113 0.82 5.15 -20.44
C VAL A 113 -0.52 5.42 -21.10
N ALA A 114 -0.58 6.45 -21.94
CA ALA A 114 -1.74 6.79 -22.73
C ALA A 114 -1.51 6.41 -24.20
N LEU A 115 -2.47 5.75 -24.84
CA LEU A 115 -2.45 5.53 -26.29
C LEU A 115 -3.59 6.35 -26.92
N SER A 116 -3.24 7.37 -27.70
CA SER A 116 -4.17 8.39 -28.20
C SER A 116 -4.12 8.55 -29.72
N PRO A 117 -5.23 8.92 -30.40
CA PRO A 117 -5.21 9.33 -31.80
C PRO A 117 -4.52 10.68 -32.05
N GLN A 118 -4.38 11.52 -31.03
CA GLN A 118 -3.78 12.86 -31.08
C GLN A 118 -2.62 13.00 -30.09
N PRO A 119 -1.71 13.99 -30.25
CA PRO A 119 -0.65 14.27 -29.28
C PRO A 119 -1.18 14.95 -28.00
N SER A 120 -2.34 14.52 -27.53
CA SER A 120 -3.04 15.01 -26.37
C SER A 120 -3.99 13.92 -25.86
N PHE A 121 -4.45 14.05 -24.62
CA PHE A 121 -5.42 13.13 -24.07
C PHE A 121 -6.83 13.50 -24.53
N GLU A 122 -7.45 12.61 -25.31
CA GLU A 122 -8.85 12.74 -25.72
C GLU A 122 -9.72 11.72 -24.99
N LEU A 123 -10.64 12.20 -24.15
CA LEU A 123 -11.65 11.37 -23.50
C LEU A 123 -12.51 10.68 -24.57
N GLY A 124 -12.82 9.39 -24.41
CA GLY A 124 -13.55 8.63 -25.44
C GLY A 124 -12.66 7.78 -26.33
N LYS A 125 -11.47 8.30 -26.64
CA LYS A 125 -10.61 7.75 -27.70
C LYS A 125 -9.28 7.23 -27.20
N THR A 126 -8.85 7.69 -26.02
CA THR A 126 -7.56 7.33 -25.43
C THR A 126 -7.68 6.11 -24.52
N TYR A 127 -6.75 5.17 -24.67
CA TYR A 127 -6.52 4.12 -23.68
C TYR A 127 -5.59 4.65 -22.61
N ALA A 128 -5.98 4.53 -21.33
CA ALA A 128 -5.13 4.85 -20.19
C ALA A 128 -4.73 3.54 -19.48
N ILE A 129 -3.44 3.26 -19.44
CA ILE A 129 -2.86 2.05 -18.87
C ILE A 129 -2.06 2.47 -17.64
N HIS A 130 -2.41 1.95 -16.48
CA HIS A 130 -1.71 2.19 -15.22
C HIS A 130 -1.06 0.89 -14.76
N ILE A 131 0.26 0.80 -14.86
CA ILE A 131 1.06 -0.33 -14.40
C ILE A 131 1.49 -0.01 -12.96
N GLY A 132 1.20 -0.89 -12.00
CA GLY A 132 1.50 -0.63 -10.58
C GLY A 132 0.51 0.31 -9.87
N ALA A 133 -0.74 0.38 -10.33
CA ALA A 133 -1.78 1.06 -9.58
C ALA A 133 -1.98 0.45 -8.16
N ALA A 134 -2.70 1.19 -7.30
CA ALA A 134 -3.06 0.77 -5.95
C ALA A 134 -1.88 0.36 -5.04
N SER A 135 -0.77 1.10 -5.08
CA SER A 135 0.47 0.78 -4.37
C SER A 135 1.25 -0.38 -5.01
N ASN A 136 1.36 -0.36 -6.34
CA ASN A 136 2.19 -1.29 -7.12
C ASN A 136 1.69 -2.74 -7.16
N ILE A 137 0.39 -2.97 -6.97
CA ILE A 137 -0.21 -4.34 -6.91
C ILE A 137 -1.29 -4.56 -7.96
N GLN A 138 -1.55 -3.57 -8.81
CA GLN A 138 -2.59 -3.66 -9.83
C GLN A 138 -2.11 -3.13 -11.17
N THR A 139 -2.61 -3.73 -12.24
CA THR A 139 -2.56 -3.15 -13.57
C THR A 139 -3.96 -2.80 -14.00
N VAL A 140 -4.17 -1.55 -14.38
CA VAL A 140 -5.49 -1.03 -14.75
C VAL A 140 -5.45 -0.53 -16.18
N ILE A 141 -6.25 -1.12 -17.05
CA ILE A 141 -6.45 -0.67 -18.43
C ILE A 141 -7.84 -0.04 -18.49
N ARG A 142 -7.92 1.24 -18.90
CA ARG A 142 -9.18 1.97 -19.02
C ARG A 142 -9.36 2.53 -20.42
N ARG A 143 -10.54 2.36 -20.98
CA ARG A 143 -11.04 3.17 -22.08
C ARG A 143 -12.39 3.77 -21.70
N ARG A 144 -12.43 5.07 -21.45
CA ARG A 144 -13.69 5.78 -21.24
C ARG A 144 -14.34 6.04 -22.58
N LEU A 145 -15.62 5.70 -22.75
CA LEU A 145 -16.39 6.06 -23.95
C LEU A 145 -16.91 7.50 -23.82
N VAL A 146 -17.14 8.15 -24.97
CA VAL A 146 -17.56 9.57 -25.07
C VAL A 146 -18.82 9.86 -24.24
N ASN A 147 -19.71 8.88 -24.09
CA ASN A 147 -20.96 9.03 -23.35
C ASN A 147 -20.78 9.03 -21.81
N GLY A 148 -19.54 8.90 -21.31
CA GLY A 148 -19.18 9.04 -19.90
C GLY A 148 -19.69 7.94 -18.95
N THR A 149 -20.66 7.13 -19.38
CA THR A 149 -21.33 6.11 -18.55
C THR A 149 -20.77 4.71 -18.72
N GLN A 150 -20.10 4.42 -19.85
CA GLN A 150 -19.47 3.13 -20.09
C GLN A 150 -17.95 3.34 -20.18
N ALA A 151 -17.23 2.74 -19.25
CA ALA A 151 -15.78 2.59 -19.33
C ALA A 151 -15.50 1.11 -19.42
N VAL A 152 -14.70 0.70 -20.41
CA VAL A 152 -14.16 -0.66 -20.42
C VAL A 152 -12.91 -0.61 -19.56
N ASP A 153 -13.05 -1.11 -18.34
CA ASP A 153 -12.02 -1.11 -17.31
C ASP A 153 -11.66 -2.56 -16.99
N VAL A 154 -10.39 -2.92 -17.16
CA VAL A 154 -9.82 -4.17 -16.67
C VAL A 154 -8.89 -3.83 -15.51
N ILE A 155 -9.10 -4.48 -14.37
CA ILE A 155 -8.27 -4.35 -13.18
C ILE A 155 -7.76 -5.75 -12.87
N GLU A 156 -6.49 -5.98 -13.17
CA GLU A 156 -5.83 -7.24 -12.82
C GLU A 156 -4.94 -7.03 -11.61
N SER A 157 -5.00 -7.98 -10.68
CA SER A 157 -4.07 -7.99 -9.54
C SER A 157 -2.75 -8.57 -10.01
N SER A 158 -1.66 -7.89 -9.69
CA SER A 158 -0.32 -8.27 -10.11
C SER A 158 0.62 -8.30 -8.90
N PRO A 159 1.68 -9.12 -8.93
CA PRO A 159 2.78 -8.97 -7.97
C PRO A 159 3.39 -7.57 -8.08
N GLN A 160 4.31 -7.23 -7.18
CA GLN A 160 4.97 -5.92 -7.20
C GLN A 160 5.71 -5.70 -8.54
N ILE A 161 5.15 -4.88 -9.44
CA ILE A 161 5.62 -4.75 -10.83
C ILE A 161 6.73 -3.70 -10.96
N CYS A 162 6.57 -2.56 -10.30
CA CYS A 162 7.45 -1.42 -10.40
C CYS A 162 8.60 -1.52 -9.39
N SER A 163 9.76 -1.00 -9.76
CA SER A 163 10.93 -0.91 -8.88
C SER A 163 11.42 0.53 -8.80
N SER A 164 11.68 1.02 -7.58
CA SER A 164 12.29 2.34 -7.35
C SER A 164 13.78 2.36 -7.66
N ASP A 165 14.43 1.19 -7.71
CA ASP A 165 15.89 1.09 -7.69
C ASP A 165 16.44 0.54 -9.01
N LYS A 166 15.59 -0.08 -9.81
CA LYS A 166 15.95 -0.73 -11.07
C LYS A 166 14.98 -0.35 -12.18
N TYR A 167 15.51 -0.21 -13.38
CA TYR A 167 14.68 -0.10 -14.58
C TYR A 167 14.03 -1.45 -14.86
N VAL A 168 12.70 -1.44 -14.96
CA VAL A 168 11.91 -2.59 -15.37
C VAL A 168 11.43 -2.34 -16.80
N SER A 169 11.59 -3.33 -17.67
CA SER A 169 11.11 -3.27 -19.04
C SER A 169 9.61 -3.58 -19.09
N TYR A 170 8.87 -2.80 -19.85
CA TYR A 170 7.44 -2.96 -20.09
C TYR A 170 7.17 -2.99 -21.59
N TRP A 171 6.13 -3.72 -21.96
CA TRP A 171 5.61 -3.70 -23.31
C TRP A 171 4.09 -3.57 -23.30
N ILE A 172 3.56 -2.89 -24.31
CA ILE A 172 2.14 -2.68 -24.54
C ILE A 172 1.88 -2.97 -26.02
N ILE A 173 0.91 -3.83 -26.30
CA ILE A 173 0.51 -4.22 -27.65
C ILE A 173 -0.96 -3.89 -27.82
N LEU A 174 -1.28 -2.99 -28.74
CA LEU A 174 -2.63 -2.80 -29.27
C LEU A 174 -2.71 -3.51 -30.61
N GLN A 175 -3.36 -4.66 -30.67
CA GLN A 175 -3.52 -5.42 -31.90
C GLN A 175 -4.58 -4.81 -32.81
N GLY A 176 -4.52 -5.14 -34.11
CA GLY A 176 -5.53 -4.71 -35.07
C GLY A 176 -6.95 -5.16 -34.68
N ASN A 177 -7.09 -6.31 -34.04
CA ASN A 177 -8.39 -6.84 -33.60
C ASN A 177 -9.05 -6.05 -32.44
N GLY A 178 -8.35 -5.07 -31.85
CA GLY A 178 -8.81 -4.35 -30.66
C GLY A 178 -8.35 -4.94 -29.33
N GLN A 179 -7.61 -6.05 -29.36
CA GLN A 179 -7.00 -6.62 -28.16
C GLN A 179 -5.82 -5.74 -27.72
N LEU A 180 -5.94 -5.17 -26.52
CA LEU A 180 -4.89 -4.40 -25.86
C LEU A 180 -4.29 -5.24 -24.73
N SER A 181 -3.02 -5.60 -24.86
CA SER A 181 -2.30 -6.41 -23.89
C SER A 181 -1.09 -5.66 -23.34
N VAL A 182 -0.80 -5.87 -22.06
CA VAL A 182 0.31 -5.25 -21.33
C VAL A 182 1.11 -6.36 -20.66
N GLY A 183 2.43 -6.26 -20.69
CA GLY A 183 3.31 -7.23 -20.03
C GLY A 183 4.62 -6.63 -19.55
N ILE A 184 5.38 -7.48 -18.86
CA ILE A 184 6.66 -7.14 -18.24
C ILE A 184 7.76 -7.89 -18.97
N GLY A 185 8.92 -7.25 -19.12
CA GLY A 185 10.10 -7.82 -19.76
C GLY A 185 10.42 -7.17 -21.10
N LYS A 186 11.49 -7.65 -21.72
CA LYS A 186 12.02 -7.09 -22.97
C LYS A 186 11.32 -7.62 -24.22
N THR A 187 10.72 -8.81 -24.14
CA THR A 187 10.10 -9.51 -25.26
C THR A 187 8.61 -9.23 -25.31
N PRO A 188 8.11 -8.46 -26.30
CA PRO A 188 6.69 -8.23 -26.46
C PRO A 188 5.93 -9.55 -26.65
N GLY A 189 4.83 -9.72 -25.93
CA GLY A 189 3.99 -10.92 -25.98
C GLY A 189 4.31 -11.97 -24.92
N LYS A 190 5.47 -11.94 -24.24
CA LYS A 190 5.75 -12.82 -23.09
C LYS A 190 5.41 -12.12 -21.77
N ASN A 191 4.97 -12.87 -20.75
CA ASN A 191 4.69 -12.33 -19.41
C ASN A 191 3.59 -11.26 -19.39
N CYS A 192 2.47 -11.53 -20.05
CA CYS A 192 1.32 -10.65 -20.09
C CYS A 192 0.64 -10.55 -18.71
N ILE A 193 0.56 -9.34 -18.17
CA ILE A 193 -0.03 -9.05 -16.86
C ILE A 193 -1.51 -8.66 -16.94
N ALA A 194 -1.94 -8.05 -18.05
CA ALA A 194 -3.32 -7.63 -18.23
C ALA A 194 -3.66 -7.60 -19.72
N SER A 195 -4.88 -7.98 -20.06
CA SER A 195 -5.41 -7.86 -21.41
C SER A 195 -6.84 -7.32 -21.39
N LEU A 196 -7.14 -6.43 -22.31
CA LEU A 196 -8.44 -5.84 -22.56
C LEU A 196 -8.85 -6.20 -23.99
N ASP A 197 -9.96 -6.90 -24.14
CA ASP A 197 -10.56 -7.09 -25.46
C ASP A 197 -11.54 -5.96 -25.75
N ASP A 198 -11.17 -5.09 -26.69
CA ASP A 198 -12.00 -3.99 -27.15
C ASP A 198 -12.47 -4.23 -28.59
N SER A 199 -13.42 -5.16 -28.73
CA SER A 199 -14.08 -5.46 -30.00
C SER A 199 -14.68 -4.22 -30.71
N MET A 200 -14.99 -3.15 -29.96
CA MET A 200 -15.48 -1.89 -30.52
C MET A 200 -14.37 -1.03 -31.15
N TYR A 201 -13.10 -1.34 -30.91
CA TYR A 201 -11.97 -0.65 -31.56
C TYR A 201 -12.09 -0.66 -33.09
N HIS A 202 -12.59 -1.75 -33.68
CA HIS A 202 -12.83 -1.84 -35.13
C HIS A 202 -13.86 -0.84 -35.65
N ALA A 203 -14.92 -0.57 -34.88
CA ALA A 203 -15.98 0.36 -35.29
C ALA A 203 -15.47 1.81 -35.34
N LEU A 204 -14.39 2.13 -34.62
CA LEU A 204 -13.80 3.46 -34.50
C LEU A 204 -12.62 3.69 -35.47
N ARG A 205 -12.36 2.76 -36.39
CA ARG A 205 -11.25 2.79 -37.38
C ARG A 205 -11.40 3.81 -38.51
N SER A 206 -12.40 4.68 -38.55
CA SER A 206 -12.38 5.79 -39.52
C SER A 206 -11.09 6.56 -39.25
N GLY A 207 -10.09 6.49 -40.15
CA GLY A 207 -8.65 6.63 -39.87
C GLY A 207 -8.16 7.89 -39.14
N VAL A 208 -9.06 8.83 -38.86
CA VAL A 208 -8.89 9.96 -37.96
C VAL A 208 -8.73 9.50 -36.50
N ASP A 209 -9.52 8.53 -36.04
CA ASP A 209 -9.59 8.13 -34.62
C ASP A 209 -8.68 6.95 -34.25
N ALA A 210 -7.86 6.50 -35.19
CA ALA A 210 -6.93 5.42 -34.94
C ALA A 210 -5.77 5.88 -34.04
N VAL A 211 -5.45 5.09 -33.02
CA VAL A 211 -4.39 5.37 -32.04
C VAL A 211 -3.04 5.47 -32.74
N LYS A 212 -2.33 6.57 -32.52
CA LYS A 212 -1.05 6.87 -33.17
C LYS A 212 0.02 7.33 -32.19
N TYR A 213 -0.37 8.05 -31.14
CA TYR A 213 0.52 8.73 -30.22
C TYR A 213 0.58 8.00 -28.89
N VAL A 214 1.73 8.14 -28.23
CA VAL A 214 1.97 7.63 -26.89
C VAL A 214 2.20 8.80 -25.93
N GLY A 215 1.48 8.79 -24.83
CA GLY A 215 1.73 9.66 -23.68
C GLY A 215 2.27 8.86 -22.50
N ILE A 216 3.12 9.48 -21.69
CA ILE A 216 3.72 8.87 -20.51
C ILE A 216 3.45 9.77 -19.31
N GLY A 217 2.87 9.21 -18.26
CA GLY A 217 2.45 9.92 -17.06
C GLY A 217 2.81 9.16 -15.80
N ASN A 218 2.75 9.87 -14.66
CA ASN A 218 3.00 9.31 -13.35
C ASN A 218 1.73 9.43 -12.49
N SER A 219 1.04 8.31 -12.29
CA SER A 219 -0.21 8.25 -11.53
C SER A 219 0.00 7.91 -10.04
N ALA A 220 1.23 7.94 -9.54
CA ALA A 220 1.52 7.71 -8.13
C ALA A 220 0.83 8.76 -7.25
N LEU A 221 0.28 8.35 -6.11
CA LEU A 221 -0.53 9.22 -5.26
C LEU A 221 0.31 9.74 -4.08
N GLY A 222 0.37 11.06 -3.91
CA GLY A 222 0.87 11.70 -2.69
C GLY A 222 2.24 12.37 -2.80
N ARG A 223 2.74 12.88 -1.66
CA ARG A 223 3.93 13.75 -1.59
C ARG A 223 5.26 13.07 -2.00
N LYS A 224 5.28 11.75 -2.12
CA LYS A 224 6.47 10.93 -2.47
C LYS A 224 6.47 10.44 -3.93
N ALA A 225 5.59 10.96 -4.79
CA ALA A 225 5.42 10.53 -6.18
C ALA A 225 6.57 10.92 -7.14
N ARG A 226 7.71 11.47 -6.69
CA ARG A 226 8.60 12.32 -7.52
C ARG A 226 9.62 11.62 -8.43
N ASP A 227 9.66 10.29 -8.47
CA ASP A 227 10.80 9.57 -9.05
C ASP A 227 10.45 8.63 -10.22
N LEU A 228 9.41 8.94 -11.03
CA LEU A 228 9.24 8.20 -12.28
C LEU A 228 10.31 8.63 -13.28
N LYS A 229 11.21 7.71 -13.62
CA LYS A 229 12.21 7.85 -14.69
C LYS A 229 11.91 6.83 -15.78
N VAL A 230 11.86 7.28 -17.02
CA VAL A 230 11.56 6.44 -18.18
C VAL A 230 12.64 6.60 -19.25
N ARG A 231 13.05 5.51 -19.88
CA ARG A 231 14.03 5.51 -20.96
C ARG A 231 13.71 4.44 -21.99
N ASN A 232 14.47 4.44 -23.09
CA ASN A 232 14.37 3.42 -24.14
C ASN A 232 12.95 3.24 -24.67
N VAL A 233 12.19 4.34 -24.80
CA VAL A 233 10.82 4.28 -25.32
C VAL A 233 10.89 4.05 -26.81
N ARG A 234 10.18 3.02 -27.31
CA ARG A 234 10.07 2.70 -28.73
C ARG A 234 8.61 2.50 -29.08
N VAL A 235 8.20 3.05 -30.23
CA VAL A 235 6.85 2.92 -30.79
C VAL A 235 6.95 2.43 -32.21
N MET A 236 6.28 1.32 -32.52
CA MET A 236 6.32 0.68 -33.83
C MET A 236 4.98 0.05 -34.19
N PRO A 237 4.66 -0.14 -35.48
CA PRO A 237 3.48 -0.91 -35.87
C PRO A 237 3.66 -2.39 -35.52
N VAL A 238 2.56 -3.12 -35.42
CA VAL A 238 2.61 -4.59 -35.34
C VAL A 238 3.29 -5.12 -36.61
N PRO A 239 4.37 -5.92 -36.49
CA PRO A 239 5.09 -6.44 -37.65
C PRO A 239 4.20 -7.30 -38.55
N ASP A 240 4.42 -7.23 -39.87
CA ASP A 240 3.61 -7.93 -40.87
C ASP A 240 3.65 -9.45 -40.72
N ALA A 241 4.77 -9.98 -40.21
CA ALA A 241 4.92 -11.40 -39.89
C ALA A 241 3.85 -11.89 -38.89
N PHE A 242 3.38 -11.03 -37.99
CA PHE A 242 2.35 -11.37 -37.00
C PHE A 242 0.93 -11.07 -37.50
N ALA A 243 0.77 -10.27 -38.56
CA ALA A 243 -0.55 -9.95 -39.11
C ALA A 243 -1.28 -11.20 -39.63
N ALA A 244 -0.54 -12.19 -40.16
CA ALA A 244 -1.09 -13.47 -40.61
C ALA A 244 -1.70 -14.31 -39.47
N PHE A 245 -1.21 -14.14 -38.24
CA PHE A 245 -1.68 -14.87 -37.05
C PHE A 245 -2.79 -14.14 -36.30
N GLY A 246 -3.31 -13.04 -36.85
CA GLY A 246 -4.28 -12.19 -36.17
C GLY A 246 -3.66 -11.30 -35.09
N GLY A 247 -2.33 -11.31 -34.92
CA GLY A 247 -1.62 -10.53 -33.92
C GLY A 247 -0.39 -11.23 -33.37
N ILE A 248 0.27 -10.58 -32.42
CA ILE A 248 1.41 -11.15 -31.69
C ILE A 248 0.85 -12.16 -30.67
N PRO A 249 1.37 -13.40 -30.60
CA PRO A 249 0.91 -14.35 -29.60
C PRO A 249 1.23 -13.82 -28.20
N ILE A 250 0.21 -13.82 -27.34
CA ILE A 250 0.27 -13.32 -25.96
C ILE A 250 0.30 -14.53 -25.02
N THR A 251 1.38 -14.68 -24.26
CA THR A 251 1.47 -15.66 -23.18
C THR A 251 1.21 -14.99 -21.83
N PRO A 252 0.33 -15.55 -20.98
CA PRO A 252 0.04 -14.99 -19.67
C PRO A 252 1.29 -15.01 -18.79
N TYR A 253 1.35 -14.07 -17.85
CA TYR A 253 2.36 -14.06 -16.80
C TYR A 253 2.20 -15.31 -15.93
N ASP A 254 3.23 -16.17 -15.94
CA ASP A 254 3.31 -17.32 -15.04
C ASP A 254 4.19 -16.95 -13.83
N PRO A 255 3.59 -16.72 -12.64
CA PRO A 255 4.36 -16.38 -11.44
C PRO A 255 5.35 -17.50 -11.06
N LEU A 256 5.07 -18.76 -11.39
CA LEU A 256 5.97 -19.89 -11.09
C LEU A 256 7.21 -19.86 -11.98
N ALA A 257 7.04 -19.52 -13.26
CA ALA A 257 8.16 -19.35 -14.18
C ALA A 257 9.06 -18.18 -13.75
N ALA A 258 8.47 -17.05 -13.37
CA ALA A 258 9.22 -15.90 -12.87
C ALA A 258 9.98 -16.22 -11.57
N GLN A 259 9.39 -17.04 -10.69
CA GLN A 259 10.06 -17.49 -9.48
C GLN A 259 11.22 -18.44 -9.79
N LYS A 260 11.03 -19.36 -10.74
CA LYS A 260 12.08 -20.27 -11.20
C LYS A 260 13.29 -19.51 -11.80
N GLU A 261 13.04 -18.47 -12.61
CA GLU A 261 14.13 -17.61 -13.13
C GLU A 261 14.91 -16.91 -12.00
N MET A 262 14.21 -16.48 -10.96
CA MET A 262 14.84 -15.89 -9.77
C MET A 262 15.68 -16.92 -9.01
N ASP A 263 15.15 -18.14 -8.84
CA ASP A 263 15.85 -19.24 -8.17
C ASP A 263 17.10 -19.69 -8.96
N GLU A 264 17.04 -19.69 -10.29
CA GLU A 264 18.19 -19.98 -11.16
C GLU A 264 19.30 -18.92 -11.01
N GLN A 265 18.94 -17.63 -10.97
CA GLN A 265 19.91 -16.55 -10.70
C GLN A 265 20.54 -16.66 -9.32
N ASP A 266 19.72 -16.95 -8.30
CA ASP A 266 20.20 -17.12 -6.93
C ASP A 266 21.11 -18.36 -6.80
N ALA A 267 20.84 -19.42 -7.57
CA ALA A 267 21.69 -20.61 -7.66
C ALA A 267 23.05 -20.31 -8.32
N GLU A 268 23.09 -19.50 -9.37
CA GLU A 268 24.35 -19.05 -10.00
C GLU A 268 25.20 -18.22 -9.02
N LEU A 269 24.56 -17.30 -8.30
CA LEU A 269 25.18 -16.48 -7.25
C LEU A 269 25.76 -17.34 -6.12
N TRP A 270 25.04 -18.40 -5.72
CA TRP A 270 25.52 -19.37 -4.73
C TRP A 270 26.74 -20.16 -5.23
N ALA A 271 26.73 -20.57 -6.51
CA ALA A 271 27.86 -21.26 -7.13
C ALA A 271 29.12 -20.38 -7.23
N GLU A 272 28.95 -19.08 -7.48
CA GLU A 272 30.06 -18.12 -7.51
C GLU A 272 30.63 -17.88 -6.10
N TYR A 273 29.78 -17.79 -5.08
CA TYR A 273 30.20 -17.71 -3.68
C TYR A 273 31.01 -18.94 -3.24
N GLN A 274 30.58 -20.15 -3.64
CA GLN A 274 31.31 -21.39 -3.36
C GLN A 274 32.71 -21.39 -4.01
N LYS A 275 32.83 -20.91 -5.25
CA LYS A 275 34.13 -20.77 -5.93
C LYS A 275 35.06 -19.82 -5.17
N GLU A 276 34.56 -18.73 -4.60
CA GLU A 276 35.36 -17.81 -3.78
C GLU A 276 35.73 -18.41 -2.42
N CYS A 277 34.82 -19.15 -1.77
CA CYS A 277 35.12 -19.91 -0.56
C CYS A 277 36.24 -20.94 -0.79
N ASP A 278 36.22 -21.66 -1.92
CA ASP A 278 37.26 -22.62 -2.29
C ASP A 278 38.62 -21.95 -2.55
N LYS A 279 38.62 -20.77 -3.18
CA LYS A 279 39.84 -19.96 -3.36
C LYS A 279 40.40 -19.53 -2.00
N ALA A 280 39.55 -19.06 -1.09
CA ALA A 280 39.95 -18.67 0.26
C ALA A 280 40.50 -19.87 1.07
N LYS A 281 39.87 -21.04 0.93
CA LYS A 281 40.32 -22.29 1.56
C LYS A 281 41.70 -22.73 1.04
N LYS A 282 41.92 -22.67 -0.28
CA LYS A 282 43.24 -22.96 -0.88
C LYS A 282 44.32 -22.00 -0.40
N ARG A 283 44.01 -20.71 -0.23
CA ARG A 283 44.95 -19.73 0.34
C ARG A 283 45.27 -20.06 1.80
N ALA A 284 44.26 -20.32 2.63
CA ALA A 284 44.45 -20.69 4.04
C ALA A 284 45.39 -21.90 4.19
N ILE A 285 45.20 -22.94 3.38
CA ILE A 285 46.09 -24.12 3.33
C ILE A 285 47.51 -23.72 2.89
N LYS A 286 47.64 -22.92 1.83
CA LYS A 286 48.94 -22.49 1.30
C LYS A 286 49.76 -21.68 2.32
N PHE A 287 49.09 -20.89 3.16
CA PHE A 287 49.72 -20.03 4.16
C PHE A 287 49.75 -20.63 5.57
N GLY A 288 49.19 -21.83 5.78
CA GLY A 288 49.12 -22.47 7.09
C GLY A 288 48.26 -21.72 8.12
N ILE A 289 47.25 -20.96 7.66
CA ILE A 289 46.36 -20.17 8.51
C ILE A 289 45.03 -20.92 8.66
N GLU A 290 44.38 -20.82 9.83
CA GLU A 290 43.03 -21.36 10.05
C GLU A 290 42.03 -20.74 9.06
N TYR A 291 41.32 -21.59 8.31
CA TYR A 291 40.30 -21.13 7.37
C TYR A 291 39.05 -20.66 8.12
N LYS A 292 38.70 -19.39 7.96
CA LYS A 292 37.40 -18.84 8.35
C LYS A 292 36.60 -18.55 7.09
N GLN A 293 35.38 -19.10 7.01
CA GLN A 293 34.51 -18.88 5.85
C GLN A 293 34.19 -17.37 5.75
N PRO A 294 34.63 -16.70 4.67
CA PRO A 294 34.39 -15.27 4.52
C PRO A 294 32.90 -15.03 4.24
N ALA A 295 32.30 -14.04 4.90
CA ALA A 295 30.87 -13.73 4.74
C ALA A 295 30.56 -13.30 3.29
N PRO A 296 29.33 -13.56 2.78
CA PRO A 296 28.94 -13.14 1.42
C PRO A 296 29.12 -11.63 1.16
N ASP A 297 28.98 -10.80 2.20
CA ASP A 297 29.19 -9.34 2.16
C ASP A 297 30.63 -8.95 1.75
N ALA A 298 31.60 -9.87 1.85
CA ALA A 298 32.99 -9.62 1.46
C ALA A 298 33.23 -9.72 -0.06
N PHE A 299 32.31 -10.35 -0.81
CA PHE A 299 32.47 -10.60 -2.25
C PHE A 299 31.35 -10.02 -3.09
N PHE A 300 30.13 -9.93 -2.56
CA PHE A 300 28.96 -9.47 -3.29
C PHE A 300 28.47 -8.11 -2.79
N LYS A 301 27.72 -7.41 -3.65
CA LYS A 301 27.02 -6.20 -3.23
C LYS A 301 26.00 -6.57 -2.15
N TRP A 302 25.80 -5.71 -1.15
CA TRP A 302 24.95 -6.01 0.01
C TRP A 302 23.56 -6.57 -0.34
N SER A 303 22.94 -6.12 -1.45
CA SER A 303 21.66 -6.65 -1.94
C SER A 303 21.71 -8.13 -2.36
N GLU A 304 22.79 -8.54 -3.03
CA GLU A 304 23.03 -9.93 -3.46
C GLU A 304 23.42 -10.79 -2.25
N ALA A 305 24.30 -10.26 -1.39
CA ALA A 305 24.66 -10.93 -0.14
C ALA A 305 23.45 -11.11 0.81
N ARG A 306 22.48 -10.19 0.78
CA ARG A 306 21.21 -10.33 1.49
C ARG A 306 20.32 -11.43 0.89
N ARG A 307 20.28 -11.57 -0.44
CA ARG A 307 19.59 -12.69 -1.11
C ARG A 307 20.23 -14.03 -0.75
N LEU A 308 21.55 -14.14 -0.82
CA LEU A 308 22.29 -15.35 -0.40
C LEU A 308 22.00 -15.71 1.07
N ARG A 309 21.89 -14.72 1.96
CA ARG A 309 21.52 -14.96 3.38
C ARG A 309 20.06 -15.37 3.56
N ALA A 310 19.17 -14.88 2.70
CA ALA A 310 17.76 -15.26 2.68
C ALA A 310 17.64 -16.65 2.05
N ASN A 311 18.08 -17.67 2.78
CA ASN A 311 18.02 -19.05 2.36
C ASN A 311 16.54 -19.47 2.12
N PRO A 312 16.14 -19.90 0.92
CA PRO A 312 14.77 -20.34 0.67
C PRO A 312 14.44 -21.67 1.39
N GLU A 313 15.43 -22.55 1.63
CA GLU A 313 15.23 -23.78 2.41
C GLU A 313 15.22 -23.53 3.93
N LYS A 314 16.03 -22.56 4.39
CA LYS A 314 15.93 -21.99 5.75
C LYS A 314 15.23 -20.66 5.69
N GLY A 315 14.02 -20.65 5.13
CA GLY A 315 13.08 -19.58 5.40
C GLY A 315 13.05 -19.30 6.91
N PHE A 316 12.68 -18.09 7.30
CA PHE A 316 12.52 -17.68 8.70
C PHE A 316 11.35 -18.45 9.34
N ILE A 317 11.48 -19.76 9.41
CA ILE A 317 10.67 -20.70 10.16
C ILE A 317 11.31 -20.65 11.54
N THR A 318 10.74 -19.83 12.41
CA THR A 318 10.92 -19.96 13.87
C THR A 318 10.26 -21.26 14.32
N GLY A 319 10.85 -22.36 13.87
CA GLY A 319 10.42 -23.73 14.09
C GLY A 319 11.66 -24.57 13.90
N MET A 320 12.36 -24.79 15.01
CA MET A 320 13.29 -25.88 15.19
C MET A 320 12.70 -27.15 14.55
N ASP A 321 13.42 -27.72 13.57
CA ASP A 321 12.95 -28.90 12.84
C ASP A 321 13.00 -30.10 13.80
N ILE A 322 11.86 -30.39 14.41
CA ILE A 322 11.66 -31.44 15.43
C ILE A 322 12.08 -32.83 14.89
N GLN A 323 12.20 -32.99 13.57
CA GLN A 323 12.60 -34.23 12.94
C GLN A 323 14.09 -34.30 12.58
N SER A 324 14.85 -33.22 12.75
CA SER A 324 16.30 -33.26 12.54
C SER A 324 16.97 -34.15 13.58
N ALA A 325 17.91 -34.98 13.14
CA ALA A 325 18.63 -35.93 14.01
C ALA A 325 19.32 -35.22 15.20
N GLU A 326 19.76 -33.97 14.99
CA GLU A 326 20.44 -33.15 15.99
C GLU A 326 19.47 -32.64 17.07
N GLU A 327 18.23 -32.34 16.68
CA GLU A 327 17.17 -31.90 17.58
C GLU A 327 16.58 -33.07 18.39
N GLN A 328 16.41 -34.23 17.75
CA GLN A 328 15.97 -35.46 18.43
C GLN A 328 16.96 -35.91 19.50
N GLU A 329 18.27 -35.78 19.26
CA GLU A 329 19.27 -36.09 20.27
C GLU A 329 19.24 -35.11 21.45
N LYS A 330 19.00 -33.82 21.15
CA LYS A 330 18.84 -32.78 22.18
C LYS A 330 17.57 -32.98 23.01
N ALA A 331 16.48 -33.41 22.38
CA ALA A 331 15.24 -33.80 23.06
C ALA A 331 15.44 -35.04 23.94
N ARG A 332 16.19 -36.05 23.47
CA ARG A 332 16.51 -37.24 24.27
C ARG A 332 17.34 -36.90 25.50
N LYS A 333 18.36 -36.03 25.37
CA LYS A 333 19.15 -35.54 26.51
C LYS A 333 18.32 -34.74 27.52
N ARG A 334 17.32 -33.98 27.07
CA ARG A 334 16.36 -33.30 27.97
C ARG A 334 15.48 -34.31 28.69
N LYS A 335 15.00 -35.34 27.99
CA LYS A 335 14.18 -36.41 28.58
C LYS A 335 14.95 -37.21 29.64
N GLU A 336 16.21 -37.57 29.37
CA GLU A 336 17.08 -38.25 30.34
C GLU A 336 17.31 -37.39 31.59
N ARG A 337 17.50 -36.08 31.42
CA ARG A 337 17.68 -35.15 32.55
C ARG A 337 16.41 -35.05 33.41
N PHE A 338 15.23 -35.00 32.79
CA PHE A 338 13.95 -34.97 33.50
C PHE A 338 13.64 -36.29 34.23
N GLU A 339 13.98 -37.45 33.63
CA GLU A 339 13.78 -38.76 34.29
C GLU A 339 14.72 -38.93 35.51
N GLU A 340 15.92 -38.37 35.49
CA GLU A 340 16.81 -38.33 36.67
C GLU A 340 16.26 -37.43 37.78
N GLU A 341 15.73 -36.25 37.44
CA GLU A 341 15.10 -35.36 38.43
C GLU A 341 13.82 -35.96 39.02
N GLU A 342 13.00 -36.65 38.21
CA GLU A 342 11.78 -37.29 38.71
C GLU A 342 12.08 -38.46 39.65
N LYS A 343 13.12 -39.25 39.36
CA LYS A 343 13.61 -40.30 40.27
C LYS A 343 14.16 -39.72 41.56
N LYS A 344 14.87 -38.59 41.49
CA LYS A 344 15.41 -37.90 42.66
C LYS A 344 14.29 -37.31 43.53
N ASN A 345 13.28 -36.70 42.91
CA ASN A 345 12.10 -36.18 43.61
C ASN A 345 11.25 -37.29 44.24
N LYS A 346 11.10 -38.45 43.58
CA LYS A 346 10.42 -39.62 44.19
C LYS A 346 11.20 -40.21 45.36
N ALA A 347 12.52 -40.17 45.32
CA ALA A 347 13.36 -40.61 46.43
C ALA A 347 13.29 -39.63 47.63
N ASP A 348 13.24 -38.32 47.39
CA ASP A 348 13.13 -37.30 48.46
C ASP A 348 11.72 -37.21 49.07
N MET A 349 10.67 -37.55 48.31
CA MET A 349 9.27 -37.50 48.78
C MET A 349 8.85 -38.69 49.66
N GLY A 350 9.76 -39.61 49.99
CA GLY A 350 9.54 -40.60 51.05
C GLY A 350 8.29 -41.49 50.89
N MET A 351 7.81 -41.72 49.66
CA MET A 351 6.74 -42.69 49.44
C MET A 351 7.32 -44.10 49.48
N MET A 352 7.33 -44.64 50.71
CA MET A 352 7.39 -46.08 50.92
C MET A 352 6.14 -46.70 50.29
N ASP A 353 6.39 -47.56 49.32
CA ASP A 353 5.44 -48.49 48.72
C ASP A 353 5.04 -49.53 49.79
N GLU A 354 4.01 -49.20 50.59
CA GLU A 354 3.29 -50.16 51.42
C GLU A 354 1.96 -50.50 50.74
N GLY A 355 1.80 -51.79 50.44
CA GLY A 355 0.60 -52.34 49.81
C GLY A 355 -0.58 -52.56 50.76
N GLN A 356 -1.54 -53.32 50.21
CA GLN A 356 -2.76 -53.91 50.78
C GLN A 356 -4.10 -53.22 50.45
N ASP A 357 -4.88 -53.94 49.61
CA ASP A 357 -6.20 -54.51 49.91
C ASP A 357 -7.17 -53.69 50.78
N ASN A 358 -8.34 -53.31 50.25
CA ASN A 358 -9.61 -53.94 50.66
C ASN A 358 -10.87 -53.46 49.90
N GLU A 359 -11.86 -54.35 49.97
CA GLU A 359 -13.21 -54.42 49.42
C GLU A 359 -14.26 -53.38 49.91
N GLU A 360 -15.29 -53.25 49.04
CA GLU A 360 -16.75 -53.14 49.29
C GLU A 360 -17.38 -52.06 50.20
N GLY A 361 -18.29 -51.28 49.57
CA GLY A 361 -19.69 -51.14 50.03
C GLY A 361 -20.06 -49.99 50.96
N MET A 362 -20.85 -49.02 50.47
CA MET A 362 -22.15 -48.63 51.07
C MET A 362 -22.83 -47.47 50.32
N GLU A 363 -24.16 -47.52 50.38
CA GLU A 363 -25.19 -46.73 49.70
C GLU A 363 -25.43 -45.32 50.28
N ASP A 364 -26.15 -44.54 49.48
CA ASP A 364 -27.18 -43.53 49.79
C ASP A 364 -26.82 -42.10 50.25
N ASP A 365 -27.26 -41.18 49.39
CA ASP A 365 -28.05 -39.97 49.66
C ASP A 365 -27.66 -39.09 50.85
N GLU A 366 -26.90 -38.04 50.56
CA GLU A 366 -27.20 -36.63 50.89
C GLU A 366 -25.92 -35.81 50.73
N LYS A 367 -25.87 -34.97 49.68
CA LYS A 367 -25.19 -33.64 49.60
C LYS A 367 -24.94 -33.24 48.14
N GLN A 368 -26.00 -32.78 47.49
CA GLN A 368 -25.87 -31.86 46.36
C GLN A 368 -25.67 -30.44 46.90
N GLU A 369 -24.47 -30.07 47.37
CA GLU A 369 -24.07 -28.66 47.55
C GLU A 369 -22.59 -28.49 47.95
N GLU A 370 -21.63 -29.18 47.30
CA GLU A 370 -20.21 -28.88 47.55
C GLU A 370 -19.24 -29.29 46.42
N VAL A 371 -19.56 -28.93 45.17
CA VAL A 371 -18.59 -28.96 44.04
C VAL A 371 -18.45 -27.55 43.45
N GLN A 372 -18.09 -26.61 44.31
CA GLN A 372 -17.60 -25.28 43.95
C GLN A 372 -16.43 -24.95 44.86
N LYS A 373 -15.22 -25.22 44.33
CA LYS A 373 -13.84 -24.96 44.81
C LYS A 373 -13.05 -26.25 44.54
N LYS A 374 -12.05 -26.33 43.68
CA LYS A 374 -11.04 -25.36 43.25
C LYS A 374 -10.77 -25.58 41.76
N ARG A 375 -11.06 -24.59 40.93
CA ARG A 375 -10.32 -24.39 39.69
C ARG A 375 -9.42 -23.21 39.98
N ASP A 376 -8.13 -23.39 39.77
CA ASP A 376 -7.12 -22.38 40.00
C ASP A 376 -7.51 -21.10 39.24
N PRO A 377 -7.41 -19.90 39.86
CA PRO A 377 -7.63 -18.66 39.14
C PRO A 377 -6.59 -18.58 38.02
N LEU A 378 -7.07 -18.45 36.79
CA LEU A 378 -6.25 -18.23 35.60
C LEU A 378 -5.26 -17.07 35.83
N PRO A 379 -4.06 -17.11 35.23
CA PRO A 379 -3.04 -16.09 35.42
C PRO A 379 -3.58 -14.70 35.06
N LEU A 380 -3.48 -13.79 36.02
CA LEU A 380 -4.10 -12.46 36.04
C LEU A 380 -3.23 -11.40 35.34
N GLU A 381 -2.80 -11.68 34.11
CA GLU A 381 -2.25 -10.63 33.22
C GLU A 381 -2.97 -10.72 31.87
N GLN A 382 -4.22 -10.23 31.86
CA GLN A 382 -4.97 -10.03 30.62
C GLN A 382 -4.48 -8.74 29.95
N ALA A 383 -4.51 -8.68 28.62
CA ALA A 383 -4.06 -7.53 27.81
C ALA A 383 -4.78 -6.18 28.08
N TRP A 384 -5.61 -6.11 29.12
CA TRP A 384 -6.41 -4.97 29.55
C TRP A 384 -5.66 -4.04 30.51
N ASP A 385 -4.57 -4.48 31.14
CA ASP A 385 -3.80 -3.69 32.12
C ASP A 385 -2.79 -2.72 31.50
N ASN A 386 -2.73 -2.67 30.17
CA ASN A 386 -1.81 -1.81 29.40
C ASN A 386 -2.38 -0.40 29.14
N GLU A 387 -3.06 0.22 30.11
CA GLU A 387 -3.58 1.60 29.97
C GLU A 387 -2.43 2.63 29.87
N GLU A 388 -1.32 2.38 30.56
CA GLU A 388 -0.13 3.24 30.56
C GLU A 388 0.50 3.38 29.16
N LEU A 389 0.36 2.33 28.34
CA LEU A 389 1.00 2.16 27.03
C LEU A 389 0.55 3.19 25.96
N VAL A 390 -0.58 3.86 26.19
CA VAL A 390 -1.16 4.86 25.25
C VAL A 390 -1.36 6.23 25.93
N GLY A 391 -1.02 6.36 27.21
CA GLY A 391 -1.18 7.59 27.98
C GLY A 391 -0.51 8.80 27.32
N ASP A 392 0.71 8.62 26.80
CA ASP A 392 1.51 9.69 26.21
C ASP A 392 1.02 10.16 24.83
N MET A 393 0.21 9.33 24.14
CA MET A 393 -0.38 9.68 22.83
C MET A 393 -1.81 10.22 22.94
N ARG A 394 -2.34 10.39 24.17
CA ARG A 394 -3.66 10.97 24.41
C ARG A 394 -3.70 12.44 24.00
N VAL A 395 -4.65 12.78 23.14
CA VAL A 395 -5.12 14.16 22.97
C VAL A 395 -6.59 14.12 23.30
N ASP A 396 -6.92 14.32 24.58
CA ASP A 396 -8.30 14.43 24.98
C ASP A 396 -8.92 15.70 24.37
N PRO A 397 -10.15 15.63 23.83
CA PRO A 397 -10.84 16.82 23.37
C PRO A 397 -11.05 17.77 24.56
N PRO A 398 -10.93 19.11 24.36
CA PRO A 398 -11.14 20.07 25.43
C PRO A 398 -12.49 19.85 26.10
N ALA A 399 -12.53 19.97 27.44
CA ALA A 399 -13.68 19.64 28.30
C ALA A 399 -15.02 20.25 27.83
N SER A 400 -14.97 21.32 27.04
CA SER A 400 -16.10 21.96 26.36
C SER A 400 -16.87 21.07 25.38
N LEU A 401 -16.32 19.92 24.95
CA LEU A 401 -16.98 18.99 24.02
C LEU A 401 -17.78 17.87 24.72
N TYR A 402 -17.75 17.80 26.05
CA TYR A 402 -18.55 16.86 26.83
C TYR A 402 -19.88 17.50 27.25
N LEU A 403 -21.01 16.87 26.89
CA LEU A 403 -22.34 17.39 27.23
C LEU A 403 -22.69 17.22 28.73
N HIS A 404 -21.98 16.35 29.45
CA HIS A 404 -22.07 16.18 30.90
C HIS A 404 -20.68 15.78 31.44
N PRO A 405 -20.08 16.55 32.38
CA PRO A 405 -18.85 16.15 33.06
C PRO A 405 -19.12 14.91 33.92
N ILE A 406 -18.29 13.87 33.80
CA ILE A 406 -18.33 12.69 34.66
C ILE A 406 -17.38 12.96 35.83
N GLU A 407 -17.92 13.13 37.04
CA GLU A 407 -17.12 13.17 38.27
C GLU A 407 -16.68 11.74 38.61
N SER A 408 -15.43 11.38 38.30
CA SER A 408 -14.83 10.13 38.77
C SER A 408 -14.30 10.32 40.19
N LYS A 409 -14.96 9.69 41.16
CA LYS A 409 -14.39 9.46 42.49
C LYS A 409 -13.27 8.42 42.37
N ALA A 410 -12.07 8.82 42.75
CA ALA A 410 -10.94 7.93 42.94
C ALA A 410 -11.12 7.15 44.25
N GLU A 411 -11.08 5.82 44.17
CA GLU A 411 -10.82 4.94 45.30
C GLU A 411 -9.60 4.08 44.92
N ASP A 412 -8.45 4.46 45.47
CA ASP A 412 -7.23 3.66 45.52
C ASP A 412 -7.38 2.66 46.68
N GLU A 413 -7.55 1.37 46.38
CA GLU A 413 -7.20 0.29 47.29
C GLU A 413 -6.09 -0.57 46.67
N VAL A 414 -4.89 -0.36 47.21
CA VAL A 414 -3.66 -1.09 46.91
C VAL A 414 -3.77 -2.50 47.52
N LEU A 415 -3.91 -3.52 46.67
CA LEU A 415 -3.66 -4.91 47.05
C LEU A 415 -2.27 -5.32 46.57
N LYS A 416 -1.36 -5.49 47.53
CA LYS A 416 -0.13 -6.28 47.39
C LYS A 416 -0.46 -7.76 47.66
N GLU A 417 0.15 -8.64 46.87
CA GLU A 417 0.76 -9.94 47.24
C GLU A 417 0.43 -11.06 46.25
N GLY A 418 1.50 -11.70 45.76
CA GLY A 418 1.46 -12.98 45.07
C GLY A 418 2.57 -13.14 44.04
N GLU A 419 3.83 -13.34 44.47
CA GLU A 419 4.87 -13.95 43.61
C GLU A 419 4.40 -15.37 43.25
N MET A 420 3.69 -15.50 42.12
CA MET A 420 3.43 -16.78 41.49
C MET A 420 4.56 -17.11 40.55
N ALA A 421 5.07 -18.34 40.68
CA ALA A 421 6.15 -18.88 39.87
C ALA A 421 5.87 -18.70 38.37
N GLU A 422 6.90 -18.23 37.67
CA GLU A 422 6.98 -17.97 36.24
C GLU A 422 6.81 -19.29 35.45
N GLU A 423 5.57 -19.76 35.35
CA GLU A 423 5.21 -20.98 34.63
C GLU A 423 5.23 -20.67 33.13
N ASP A 424 6.25 -21.20 32.42
CA ASP A 424 6.52 -21.14 30.98
C ASP A 424 5.38 -20.56 30.10
N ALA A 425 5.29 -19.23 30.04
CA ALA A 425 4.30 -18.53 29.23
C ALA A 425 4.52 -18.86 27.74
N LYS A 426 3.61 -19.67 27.18
CA LYS A 426 3.67 -20.06 25.76
C LYS A 426 3.69 -18.79 24.89
N PRO A 427 4.61 -18.69 23.91
CA PRO A 427 4.70 -17.51 23.06
C PRO A 427 3.38 -17.28 22.31
N PRO A 428 2.94 -16.03 22.15
CA PRO A 428 1.66 -15.71 21.52
C PRO A 428 1.62 -16.22 20.07
N ILE A 429 0.59 -17.02 19.74
CA ILE A 429 0.41 -17.61 18.41
C ILE A 429 -0.37 -16.62 17.53
N SER A 430 0.13 -16.31 16.33
CA SER A 430 -0.58 -15.44 15.38
C SER A 430 -1.86 -16.10 14.84
N VAL A 431 -2.96 -15.35 14.79
CA VAL A 431 -4.28 -15.75 14.27
C VAL A 431 -4.56 -14.96 12.98
N PRO A 432 -4.11 -15.44 11.81
CA PRO A 432 -4.03 -14.64 10.58
C PRO A 432 -5.38 -14.26 9.97
N ASN A 433 -6.48 -14.88 10.39
CA ASN A 433 -7.83 -14.56 9.91
C ASN A 433 -8.48 -13.39 10.68
N LYS A 434 -7.84 -12.89 11.74
CA LYS A 434 -8.36 -11.83 12.60
C LYS A 434 -7.42 -10.63 12.62
N ILE A 435 -8.01 -9.44 12.49
CA ILE A 435 -7.31 -8.17 12.73
C ILE A 435 -7.74 -7.67 14.10
N HIS A 436 -6.77 -7.46 14.99
CA HIS A 436 -7.02 -6.84 16.28
C HIS A 436 -6.97 -5.31 16.12
N LEU A 437 -7.97 -4.62 16.67
CA LEU A 437 -8.14 -3.17 16.58
C LEU A 437 -8.22 -2.58 17.99
N PHE A 438 -7.43 -1.55 18.23
CA PHE A 438 -7.39 -0.80 19.49
C PHE A 438 -7.56 0.70 19.22
N ALA A 439 -8.42 1.33 19.99
CA ALA A 439 -8.78 2.73 19.81
C ALA A 439 -7.84 3.68 20.56
N ILE A 440 -7.39 4.73 19.88
CA ILE A 440 -6.66 5.84 20.48
C ILE A 440 -7.66 6.84 21.09
N ASP A 441 -8.70 7.18 20.32
CA ASP A 441 -9.67 8.19 20.73
C ASP A 441 -10.86 7.54 21.47
N TRP A 442 -10.74 7.37 22.79
CA TRP A 442 -11.71 6.64 23.63
C TRP A 442 -13.15 7.16 23.51
N ALA A 443 -13.35 8.45 23.73
CA ALA A 443 -14.68 9.07 23.75
C ALA A 443 -15.40 8.95 22.39
N ALA A 444 -14.63 8.98 21.30
CA ALA A 444 -15.16 8.80 19.96
C ALA A 444 -15.45 7.32 19.66
N PHE A 445 -14.56 6.42 20.07
CA PHE A 445 -14.70 4.99 19.83
C PHE A 445 -15.86 4.36 20.58
N LYS A 446 -16.17 4.83 21.80
CA LYS A 446 -17.37 4.44 22.56
C LYS A 446 -18.68 4.63 21.78
N GLN A 447 -18.68 5.54 20.82
CA GLN A 447 -19.83 5.81 19.96
C GLN A 447 -19.89 4.88 18.73
N ILE A 448 -18.78 4.23 18.35
CA ILE A 448 -18.68 3.35 17.19
C ILE A 448 -19.43 2.04 17.47
N ARG A 449 -20.13 1.52 16.45
CA ARG A 449 -20.89 0.27 16.51
C ARG A 449 -20.37 -0.74 15.51
N THR A 450 -20.80 -2.00 15.63
CA THR A 450 -20.41 -3.08 14.73
C THR A 450 -20.60 -2.71 13.25
N ASP A 451 -21.72 -2.08 12.90
CA ASP A 451 -22.00 -1.66 11.51
C ASP A 451 -20.98 -0.64 10.99
N ASP A 452 -20.48 0.24 11.86
CA ASP A 452 -19.49 1.25 11.51
C ASP A 452 -18.15 0.60 11.15
N ILE A 453 -17.73 -0.40 11.94
CA ILE A 453 -16.50 -1.18 11.72
C ILE A 453 -16.65 -2.08 10.48
N MET A 454 -17.78 -2.78 10.35
CA MET A 454 -18.05 -3.64 9.20
C MET A 454 -18.06 -2.84 7.90
N ALA A 455 -18.57 -1.61 7.89
CA ALA A 455 -18.51 -0.80 6.68
C ALA A 455 -17.11 -0.27 6.37
N PHE A 456 -16.29 0.02 7.40
CA PHE A 456 -14.89 0.42 7.20
C PHE A 456 -14.09 -0.68 6.48
N PHE A 457 -14.35 -1.95 6.83
CA PHE A 457 -13.71 -3.10 6.19
C PHE A 457 -14.46 -3.65 4.98
N LYS A 458 -15.61 -3.07 4.59
CA LYS A 458 -16.58 -3.66 3.62
C LYS A 458 -15.97 -4.20 2.33
N ILE A 459 -14.99 -3.50 1.75
CA ILE A 459 -14.36 -3.86 0.47
C ILE A 459 -13.62 -5.20 0.58
N TYR A 460 -13.18 -5.58 1.78
CA TYR A 460 -12.41 -6.80 2.05
C TYR A 460 -13.28 -7.96 2.57
N GLY A 461 -14.60 -7.79 2.66
CA GLY A 461 -15.53 -8.85 3.08
C GLY A 461 -15.35 -9.30 4.55
N PRO A 462 -15.49 -8.40 5.54
CA PRO A 462 -15.43 -8.78 6.94
C PRO A 462 -16.62 -9.70 7.26
N SER A 463 -16.39 -10.71 8.09
CA SER A 463 -17.42 -11.68 8.50
C SER A 463 -18.19 -11.21 9.72
N TYR A 464 -17.50 -10.86 10.81
CA TYR A 464 -18.10 -10.25 12.00
C TYR A 464 -17.05 -9.53 12.86
N VAL A 465 -17.53 -8.80 13.88
CA VAL A 465 -16.71 -8.11 14.88
C VAL A 465 -16.90 -8.78 16.24
N GLU A 466 -15.79 -9.14 16.88
CA GLU A 466 -15.71 -9.68 18.23
C GLU A 466 -15.23 -8.57 19.17
N TRP A 467 -16.12 -8.05 20.02
CA TRP A 467 -15.76 -7.02 20.99
C TRP A 467 -15.04 -7.66 22.17
N LEU A 468 -13.84 -7.15 22.49
CA LEU A 468 -13.01 -7.60 23.62
C LEU A 468 -13.12 -6.65 24.82
N GLY A 469 -13.66 -5.45 24.61
CA GLY A 469 -13.89 -4.45 25.63
C GLY A 469 -14.53 -3.20 25.05
N GLU A 470 -14.43 -2.07 25.75
CA GLU A 470 -14.96 -0.77 25.27
C GLU A 470 -14.03 -0.09 24.25
N LEU A 471 -12.76 -0.48 24.22
CA LEU A 471 -11.68 0.15 23.46
C LEU A 471 -11.05 -0.75 22.40
N SER A 472 -11.37 -2.03 22.40
CA SER A 472 -10.76 -3.02 21.51
C SER A 472 -11.74 -4.05 20.99
N CYS A 473 -11.47 -4.53 19.78
CA CYS A 473 -12.24 -5.58 19.13
C CYS A 473 -11.39 -6.30 18.08
N ASN A 474 -11.74 -7.53 17.76
CA ASN A 474 -11.22 -8.24 16.60
C ASN A 474 -12.20 -8.17 15.43
N VAL A 475 -11.68 -8.00 14.22
CA VAL A 475 -12.44 -8.14 12.98
C VAL A 475 -12.04 -9.46 12.32
N HIS A 476 -13.01 -10.36 12.15
CA HIS A 476 -12.79 -11.68 11.57
C HIS A 476 -13.11 -11.67 10.08
N PHE A 477 -12.25 -12.29 9.27
CA PHE A 477 -12.40 -12.51 7.83
C PHE A 477 -12.55 -14.00 7.52
N GLY A 478 -13.22 -14.33 6.41
CA GLY A 478 -13.40 -15.73 5.99
C GLY A 478 -12.08 -16.43 5.62
N ASP A 479 -11.05 -15.66 5.29
CA ASP A 479 -9.73 -16.15 4.88
C ASP A 479 -8.60 -15.20 5.30
N LYS A 480 -7.39 -15.76 5.45
CA LYS A 480 -6.18 -15.01 5.84
C LYS A 480 -5.74 -13.96 4.83
N TYR A 481 -6.03 -14.13 3.55
CA TYR A 481 -5.58 -13.22 2.50
C TYR A 481 -6.42 -11.94 2.48
N SER A 482 -7.72 -12.06 2.74
CA SER A 482 -8.60 -10.90 2.91
C SER A 482 -8.24 -10.08 4.13
N ALA A 483 -7.89 -10.72 5.26
CA ALA A 483 -7.37 -10.04 6.45
C ALA A 483 -6.03 -9.34 6.16
N SER A 484 -5.07 -10.02 5.53
CA SER A 484 -3.78 -9.45 5.17
C SER A 484 -3.91 -8.24 4.22
N ARG A 485 -4.71 -8.36 3.15
CA ARG A 485 -5.00 -7.25 2.22
C ARG A 485 -5.66 -6.06 2.92
N ALA A 486 -6.62 -6.32 3.80
CA ALA A 486 -7.27 -5.28 4.58
C ALA A 486 -6.28 -4.55 5.48
N LEU A 487 -5.43 -5.29 6.20
CA LEU A 487 -4.41 -4.73 7.08
C LEU A 487 -3.42 -3.88 6.29
N GLU A 488 -2.91 -4.37 5.17
CA GLU A 488 -1.92 -3.65 4.35
C GLU A 488 -2.47 -2.38 3.71
N ALA A 489 -3.67 -2.44 3.15
CA ALA A 489 -4.26 -1.30 2.45
C ALA A 489 -4.83 -0.24 3.41
N LEU A 490 -5.34 -0.65 4.58
CA LEU A 490 -5.97 0.28 5.54
C LEU A 490 -5.01 0.77 6.62
N SER A 491 -3.77 0.28 6.71
CA SER A 491 -2.84 0.70 7.75
C SER A 491 -1.38 0.85 7.30
N ARG A 492 -0.64 1.70 8.00
CA ARG A 492 0.80 1.94 7.81
C ARG A 492 1.59 1.51 9.05
N PRO A 493 2.78 0.91 8.91
CA PRO A 493 3.60 0.51 10.05
C PRO A 493 4.00 1.73 10.89
N LEU A 494 4.02 1.56 12.22
CA LEU A 494 4.60 2.55 13.12
C LEU A 494 6.13 2.54 12.99
N PRO A 495 6.81 3.69 13.13
CA PRO A 495 8.27 3.73 13.11
C PRO A 495 8.81 2.90 14.28
N VAL A 496 9.69 1.94 13.98
CA VAL A 496 10.45 1.23 15.02
C VAL A 496 11.62 2.14 15.37
N GLU A 497 11.58 2.76 16.54
CA GLU A 497 12.75 3.48 17.05
C GLU A 497 13.90 2.48 17.20
N ILE A 498 14.96 2.68 16.41
CA ILE A 498 16.20 1.93 16.55
C ILE A 498 16.83 2.46 17.85
N PRO A 499 17.16 1.59 18.83
CA PRO A 499 17.78 2.03 20.06
C PRO A 499 19.02 2.87 19.72
N LEU A 500 19.01 4.14 20.15
CA LEU A 500 20.17 5.01 20.03
C LEU A 500 21.33 4.28 20.72
N LYS A 501 22.40 4.04 19.97
CA LYS A 501 23.64 3.50 20.52
C LYS A 501 24.05 4.41 21.67
N THR A 502 24.17 3.84 22.86
CA THR A 502 24.86 4.45 24.00
C THR A 502 26.28 4.76 23.53
N GLU A 503 26.53 6.03 23.23
CA GLU A 503 27.88 6.54 23.00
C GLU A 503 28.53 6.74 24.37
N ASP A 504 29.37 5.78 24.75
CA ASP A 504 30.40 6.01 25.77
C ASP A 504 31.35 7.08 25.22
N GLY A 505 31.40 8.21 25.92
CA GLY A 505 32.08 9.42 25.48
C GLY A 505 33.60 9.31 25.43
N ASN A 506 34.19 10.00 24.45
CA ASN A 506 35.46 10.71 24.61
C ASN A 506 35.65 11.76 23.50
N GLY A 507 35.90 13.02 23.87
CA GLY A 507 36.69 13.95 23.02
C GLY A 507 35.98 15.15 22.36
N THR A 508 35.69 16.15 23.18
CA THR A 508 35.62 17.63 23.00
C THR A 508 36.07 18.31 21.67
N SER A 509 35.21 19.27 21.26
CA SER A 509 35.46 20.58 20.56
C SER A 509 36.04 20.57 19.13
N ASN A 510 35.66 21.42 18.16
CA ASN A 510 35.04 22.74 18.21
C ASN A 510 34.40 23.06 16.84
N GLN A 511 33.29 23.81 16.82
CA GLN A 511 32.77 24.45 15.60
C GLN A 511 33.66 25.64 15.22
N GLN A 512 34.07 25.78 13.95
CA GLN A 512 33.97 27.08 13.28
C GLN A 512 34.04 26.97 11.75
N SER A 513 33.07 27.64 11.15
CA SER A 513 32.97 28.11 9.78
C SER A 513 34.26 28.71 9.22
N GLY A 514 34.61 28.34 7.99
CA GLY A 514 35.55 29.07 7.15
C GLY A 514 35.01 29.08 5.71
N ASP A 515 34.41 30.20 5.33
CA ASP A 515 34.26 30.62 3.94
C ASP A 515 35.40 31.59 3.60
N ASP A 516 35.75 31.60 2.31
CA ASP A 516 36.45 32.62 1.51
C ASP A 516 37.98 32.54 1.31
N ASP A 517 38.35 32.05 0.12
CA ASP A 517 39.51 32.49 -0.66
C ASP A 517 39.01 33.38 -1.82
N ALA A 518 39.07 34.70 -1.67
CA ALA A 518 38.94 35.65 -2.76
C ALA A 518 39.89 36.84 -2.57
N MET A 519 40.47 37.25 -3.69
CA MET A 519 41.66 38.07 -3.82
C MET A 519 41.51 39.53 -3.35
N ASN A 520 42.58 40.00 -2.71
CA ASN A 520 43.38 41.20 -3.02
C ASN A 520 42.64 42.46 -3.53
N THR A 521 42.86 43.62 -2.87
CA THR A 521 43.41 44.88 -3.45
C THR A 521 43.42 46.01 -2.40
N GLU A 522 44.64 46.47 -2.08
CA GLU A 522 45.13 47.83 -1.78
C GLU A 522 44.51 48.78 -0.72
N ASN A 523 45.45 49.30 0.10
CA ASN A 523 45.60 50.67 0.62
C ASN A 523 44.54 51.27 1.57
N ALA A 524 44.95 51.48 2.83
CA ALA A 524 45.29 52.82 3.36
C ALA A 524 45.68 52.75 4.85
N GLU A 525 46.78 53.41 5.19
CA GLU A 525 47.20 53.69 6.56
C GLU A 525 46.20 54.62 7.28
N PHE A 526 45.81 54.30 8.51
CA PHE A 526 45.73 55.31 9.57
C PHE A 526 45.84 54.69 10.97
N LYS A 527 46.62 55.36 11.80
CA LYS A 527 47.04 55.01 13.16
C LYS A 527 46.20 55.80 14.16
N VAL A 528 46.19 55.33 15.42
CA VAL A 528 46.10 56.09 16.70
C VAL A 528 45.02 55.55 17.66
N GLU A 529 45.53 55.03 18.80
CA GLU A 529 45.14 55.17 20.23
C GLU A 529 43.65 55.33 20.57
N GLY A 530 43.06 54.68 21.58
CA GLY A 530 43.51 54.09 22.84
C GLY A 530 42.33 54.16 23.82
N VAL A 531 42.53 53.71 25.07
CA VAL A 531 41.71 54.01 26.27
C VAL A 531 40.67 52.94 26.72
N GLU A 532 41.13 52.19 27.73
CA GLU A 532 40.52 51.86 29.04
C GLU A 532 39.28 50.93 29.19
N GLN A 533 39.52 49.85 29.96
CA GLN A 533 38.59 49.22 30.91
C GLN A 533 38.29 50.16 32.09
N PRO A 534 37.17 50.01 32.84
CA PRO A 534 37.15 49.13 34.04
C PRO A 534 35.83 48.33 34.14
N SER A 535 35.84 47.05 34.54
CA SER A 535 35.89 46.47 35.91
C SER A 535 34.67 46.74 36.80
N GLY A 536 34.08 45.67 37.35
CA GLY A 536 33.13 45.64 38.46
C GLY A 536 31.95 44.70 38.14
N GLU A 537 31.46 43.82 39.01
CA GLU A 537 31.78 43.49 40.39
C GLU A 537 31.03 42.18 40.73
N GLN A 538 31.59 41.40 41.64
CA GLN A 538 31.03 40.15 42.16
C GLN A 538 29.90 40.42 43.14
N THR A 539 28.86 39.58 43.19
CA THR A 539 28.27 39.17 44.48
C THR A 539 27.78 37.73 44.43
N SER A 540 28.30 36.99 45.41
CA SER A 540 27.94 35.67 45.90
C SER A 540 26.55 35.61 46.54
N GLY A 541 25.92 34.43 46.50
CA GLY A 541 24.73 34.11 47.27
C GLY A 541 24.41 32.62 47.18
N ASP A 542 25.00 31.87 48.11
CA ASP A 542 24.75 30.47 48.46
C ASP A 542 23.38 30.34 49.17
N ASP A 543 22.59 29.33 48.83
CA ASP A 543 21.67 28.65 49.76
C ASP A 543 21.08 27.37 49.14
N THR A 544 21.62 26.27 49.62
CA THR A 544 21.18 24.87 49.53
C THR A 544 19.72 24.62 49.95
N MET A 545 18.95 23.92 49.10
CA MET A 545 17.87 23.03 49.56
C MET A 545 17.98 21.66 48.90
N ASP A 546 18.23 20.68 49.75
CA ASP A 546 18.29 19.24 49.51
C ASP A 546 16.87 18.69 49.31
N THR A 547 16.53 18.32 48.07
CA THR A 547 15.32 17.54 47.76
C THR A 547 15.74 16.17 47.25
N GLY A 548 15.30 15.15 47.98
CA GLY A 548 15.63 13.74 47.77
C GLY A 548 15.45 13.28 46.33
N LYS A 549 16.51 12.66 45.81
CA LYS A 549 16.52 11.93 44.53
C LYS A 549 15.54 10.77 44.60
N ALA A 550 14.35 10.96 44.03
CA ALA A 550 13.53 9.86 43.54
C ALA A 550 14.37 9.11 42.49
N LYS A 551 14.49 7.79 42.64
CA LYS A 551 15.10 6.94 41.64
C LYS A 551 14.14 6.89 40.46
N ASP A 552 14.47 7.59 39.38
CA ASP A 552 13.81 7.44 38.09
C ASP A 552 13.97 5.98 37.64
N ILE A 553 12.92 5.18 37.82
CA ILE A 553 12.81 3.88 37.19
C ILE A 553 12.63 4.18 35.70
N PRO A 554 13.50 3.69 34.80
CA PRO A 554 13.30 3.90 33.37
C PRO A 554 11.98 3.23 32.98
N ILE A 555 10.98 4.04 32.67
CA ILE A 555 9.72 3.58 32.10
C ILE A 555 10.09 2.88 30.80
N SER A 556 9.92 1.55 30.77
CA SER A 556 10.12 0.74 29.60
C SER A 556 9.10 1.20 28.54
N THR A 557 9.51 2.11 27.66
CA THR A 557 8.68 2.58 26.54
C THR A 557 8.41 1.40 25.62
N THR A 558 7.19 0.85 25.69
CA THR A 558 6.81 -0.31 24.89
C THR A 558 6.83 0.04 23.41
N ASN A 559 7.68 -0.63 22.64
CA ASN A 559 7.81 -0.38 21.21
C ASN A 559 6.64 -1.02 20.44
N LEU A 560 5.55 -0.26 20.29
CA LEU A 560 4.35 -0.68 19.55
C LEU A 560 4.66 -1.13 18.12
N GLY A 561 5.63 -0.51 17.45
CA GLY A 561 6.07 -0.90 16.12
C GLY A 561 6.68 -2.31 16.09
N ALA A 562 7.51 -2.65 17.07
CA ALA A 562 8.10 -3.99 17.22
C ALA A 562 7.04 -5.07 17.53
N MET A 563 5.95 -4.69 18.20
CA MET A 563 4.79 -5.56 18.45
C MET A 563 3.87 -5.73 17.22
N GLY A 564 4.24 -5.16 16.07
CA GLY A 564 3.50 -5.28 14.82
C GLY A 564 2.29 -4.34 14.70
N TRP A 565 2.16 -3.34 15.58
CA TRP A 565 1.09 -2.36 15.49
C TRP A 565 1.29 -1.41 14.30
N ARG A 566 0.18 -1.15 13.61
CA ARG A 566 0.09 -0.29 12.43
C ARG A 566 -0.96 0.78 12.70
N MET A 567 -0.70 2.01 12.27
CA MET A 567 -1.66 3.10 12.35
C MET A 567 -2.66 3.00 11.20
N CYS A 568 -3.97 3.08 11.46
CA CYS A 568 -4.95 3.16 10.39
C CYS A 568 -4.73 4.41 9.52
N ASN A 569 -4.79 4.24 8.20
CA ASN A 569 -4.65 5.33 7.22
C ASN A 569 -5.80 6.33 7.31
N TYR A 570 -6.99 5.84 7.69
CA TYR A 570 -8.20 6.65 7.85
C TYR A 570 -8.82 6.36 9.23
N PRO A 571 -9.37 7.37 9.92
CA PRO A 571 -10.10 7.15 11.16
C PRO A 571 -11.42 6.41 10.87
N LEU A 572 -11.83 5.54 11.79
CA LEU A 572 -13.16 4.93 11.78
C LEU A 572 -14.22 6.02 11.85
N ARG A 573 -15.22 5.96 10.98
CA ARG A 573 -16.27 6.98 10.91
C ARG A 573 -17.63 6.37 11.22
N LYS A 574 -18.35 6.98 12.17
CA LYS A 574 -19.74 6.63 12.46
C LYS A 574 -20.65 6.95 11.27
N ILE A 575 -21.44 5.98 10.82
CA ILE A 575 -22.20 6.04 9.56
C ILE A 575 -23.62 6.54 9.79
N HIS A 576 -24.21 6.21 10.94
CA HIS A 576 -25.57 6.56 11.30
C HIS A 576 -25.64 7.34 12.61
N ASN A 577 -26.61 8.24 12.72
CA ASN A 577 -26.96 8.84 14.01
C ASN A 577 -27.66 7.77 14.85
N ASP A 578 -27.24 7.58 16.09
CA ASP A 578 -27.94 6.78 17.07
C ASP A 578 -27.91 7.48 18.43
N ARG A 579 -28.45 6.83 19.47
CA ARG A 579 -28.44 7.37 20.83
C ARG A 579 -27.03 7.49 21.45
N TYR A 580 -26.02 6.93 20.81
CA TYR A 580 -24.66 6.84 21.34
C TYR A 580 -23.69 7.80 20.65
N GLY A 581 -23.99 8.22 19.43
CA GLY A 581 -23.17 9.20 18.74
C GLY A 581 -23.80 9.74 17.46
N ARG A 582 -23.19 10.82 16.97
CA ARG A 582 -23.60 11.46 15.72
C ARG A 582 -22.82 10.86 14.55
N ARG A 583 -23.51 10.69 13.43
CA ARG A 583 -22.92 10.38 12.12
C ARG A 583 -21.80 11.37 11.85
N GLY A 584 -20.64 10.84 11.47
CA GLY A 584 -19.45 11.64 11.22
C GLY A 584 -18.47 11.71 12.37
N THR A 585 -18.80 11.24 13.59
CA THR A 585 -17.80 11.01 14.64
C THR A 585 -16.66 10.16 14.08
N ARG A 586 -15.41 10.58 14.30
CA ARG A 586 -14.19 9.91 13.82
C ARG A 586 -13.35 9.44 15.00
N SER A 587 -12.87 8.21 14.95
CA SER A 587 -11.95 7.65 15.96
C SER A 587 -10.71 7.09 15.26
N ARG A 588 -9.53 7.51 15.73
CA ARG A 588 -8.25 6.94 15.30
C ARG A 588 -8.00 5.63 16.02
N CYS A 589 -7.50 4.65 15.29
CA CYS A 589 -7.22 3.32 15.80
C CYS A 589 -5.87 2.83 15.28
N ILE A 590 -5.25 1.96 16.07
CA ILE A 590 -4.14 1.11 15.64
C ILE A 590 -4.66 -0.32 15.41
N VAL A 591 -4.01 -1.03 14.50
CA VAL A 591 -4.38 -2.39 14.11
C VAL A 591 -3.15 -3.28 13.97
N ARG A 592 -3.31 -4.57 14.24
CA ARG A 592 -2.31 -5.60 13.99
C ARG A 592 -2.98 -6.93 13.64
N VAL A 593 -2.20 -7.92 13.19
CA VAL A 593 -2.70 -9.31 13.14
C VAL A 593 -2.95 -9.76 14.58
N ALA A 594 -4.14 -10.33 14.83
CA ALA A 594 -4.48 -10.81 16.16
C ALA A 594 -3.54 -11.96 16.57
N THR A 595 -3.26 -12.06 17.86
CA THR A 595 -2.49 -13.13 18.50
C THR A 595 -3.40 -13.96 19.41
N SER A 596 -2.90 -15.07 19.94
CA SER A 596 -3.64 -15.89 20.91
C SER A 596 -4.02 -15.10 22.16
N LEU A 597 -3.26 -14.05 22.52
CA LEU A 597 -3.60 -13.14 23.62
C LEU A 597 -4.78 -12.22 23.31
N ASP A 598 -5.10 -12.01 22.03
CA ASP A 598 -6.19 -11.15 21.59
C ASP A 598 -7.48 -11.95 21.35
N VAL A 599 -7.46 -13.28 21.43
CA VAL A 599 -8.59 -14.14 21.08
C VAL A 599 -9.19 -14.74 22.34
N LEU A 600 -10.52 -14.71 22.44
CA LEU A 600 -11.22 -15.45 23.49
C LEU A 600 -11.06 -16.96 23.25
N ASP A 601 -10.47 -17.69 24.22
CA ASP A 601 -10.19 -19.13 24.13
C ASP A 601 -11.44 -19.95 23.81
N GLU A 602 -12.58 -19.57 24.40
CA GLU A 602 -13.87 -20.18 24.12
C GLU A 602 -14.84 -19.12 23.58
N ARG A 603 -15.41 -19.41 22.41
CA ARG A 603 -16.57 -18.65 21.91
C ARG A 603 -17.71 -18.85 22.91
N PRO A 604 -18.20 -17.81 23.61
CA PRO A 604 -19.31 -17.99 24.53
C PRO A 604 -20.51 -18.55 23.77
N THR A 605 -20.91 -19.78 24.10
CA THR A 605 -22.08 -20.47 23.52
C THR A 605 -23.38 -19.74 23.88
N GLN A 606 -23.37 -18.96 24.95
CA GLN A 606 -24.40 -18.00 25.31
C GLN A 606 -23.76 -16.64 25.54
N TRP A 607 -24.12 -15.67 24.70
CA TRP A 607 -23.68 -14.29 24.91
C TRP A 607 -24.22 -13.78 26.25
N PRO A 608 -23.38 -13.19 27.12
CA PRO A 608 -23.90 -12.45 28.26
C PRO A 608 -24.89 -11.42 27.73
N LYS A 609 -26.04 -11.31 28.40
CA LYS A 609 -27.02 -10.27 28.05
C LYS A 609 -26.26 -8.95 28.04
N PRO A 610 -26.36 -8.15 26.97
CA PRO A 610 -25.63 -6.90 26.92
C PRO A 610 -25.92 -6.05 28.16
N PRO A 611 -25.00 -5.18 28.57
CA PRO A 611 -25.23 -4.25 29.67
C PRO A 611 -26.58 -3.53 29.49
N PRO A 612 -27.30 -3.21 30.59
CA PRO A 612 -28.61 -2.56 30.52
C PRO A 612 -28.58 -1.38 29.54
N GLY A 613 -29.26 -1.54 28.42
CA GLY A 613 -29.23 -0.57 27.33
C GLY A 613 -29.10 -1.21 25.96
N TYR A 614 -28.28 -2.24 25.75
CA TYR A 614 -28.03 -2.84 24.43
C TYR A 614 -29.07 -3.93 24.11
N THR A 615 -29.73 -3.88 22.94
CA THR A 615 -30.82 -4.82 22.59
C THR A 615 -30.34 -5.88 21.61
N THR A 616 -30.46 -7.17 21.95
CA THR A 616 -30.15 -8.32 21.08
C THR A 616 -31.30 -8.77 20.18
N LYS A 617 -32.43 -8.06 20.16
CA LYS A 617 -33.68 -8.52 19.51
C LYS A 617 -33.72 -8.40 17.98
N ALA A 618 -32.66 -7.90 17.33
CA ALA A 618 -32.57 -7.92 15.87
C ALA A 618 -31.76 -9.14 15.42
N VAL A 619 -32.45 -10.25 15.18
CA VAL A 619 -31.87 -11.43 14.50
C VAL A 619 -31.69 -11.06 13.03
N LEU A 620 -30.44 -10.92 12.58
CA LEU A 620 -30.08 -10.57 11.22
C LEU A 620 -29.78 -11.84 10.40
N GLY A 621 -30.69 -12.17 9.49
CA GLY A 621 -30.49 -13.13 8.41
C GLY A 621 -31.16 -12.61 7.14
N PRO A 622 -30.73 -13.07 5.95
CA PRO A 622 -31.30 -12.66 4.67
C PRO A 622 -32.69 -13.27 4.51
N GLY A 623 -33.70 -12.55 4.99
CA GLY A 623 -35.11 -12.97 5.02
C GLY A 623 -35.98 -12.25 6.05
N SER A 624 -35.46 -11.31 6.84
CA SER A 624 -36.30 -10.53 7.76
C SER A 624 -37.06 -9.41 7.01
N ASP A 625 -38.22 -9.77 6.46
CA ASP A 625 -39.15 -8.87 5.80
C ASP A 625 -39.60 -7.70 6.69
N PHE A 626 -39.60 -6.51 6.09
CA PHE A 626 -40.22 -5.30 6.61
C PHE A 626 -41.72 -5.50 6.85
N LYS A 627 -42.11 -5.85 8.07
CA LYS A 627 -43.47 -5.55 8.54
C LYS A 627 -43.58 -4.06 8.82
N THR A 628 -44.07 -3.32 7.83
CA THR A 628 -44.56 -1.95 7.98
C THR A 628 -45.56 -1.88 9.13
N HIS A 629 -45.12 -1.41 10.30
CA HIS A 629 -46.04 -1.02 11.36
C HIS A 629 -46.79 0.24 10.93
N LYS A 630 -48.00 -0.01 10.45
CA LYS A 630 -49.13 0.90 10.27
C LYS A 630 -49.16 1.91 11.42
N ARG A 631 -48.70 3.15 11.18
CA ARG A 631 -48.86 4.29 12.10
C ARG A 631 -50.36 4.52 12.30
N ARG A 632 -50.88 4.07 13.44
CA ARG A 632 -52.25 4.30 13.90
C ARG A 632 -52.18 5.29 15.06
N ASN A 633 -52.95 6.37 14.92
CA ASN A 633 -53.37 7.32 15.95
C ASN A 633 -52.30 8.20 16.60
N ASP A 634 -52.20 9.42 16.09
CA ASP A 634 -52.17 10.62 16.94
C ASP A 634 -52.94 11.75 16.25
N ASN A 635 -54.28 11.63 16.28
CA ASN A 635 -55.16 12.68 15.78
C ASN A 635 -56.33 12.92 16.75
N LYS A 636 -56.00 13.09 18.03
CA LYS A 636 -57.00 13.38 19.06
C LYS A 636 -56.43 14.18 20.23
N ARG A 637 -56.02 15.43 19.97
CA ARG A 637 -56.01 16.54 20.96
C ARG A 637 -55.47 17.81 20.30
N ARG A 638 -56.34 18.55 19.60
CA ARG A 638 -56.31 20.03 19.44
C ARG A 638 -57.53 20.47 18.61
N ARG A 639 -58.71 20.17 19.14
CA ARG A 639 -59.95 20.92 18.85
C ARG A 639 -60.47 21.41 20.19
N ASN A 640 -60.15 22.65 20.54
CA ASN A 640 -60.98 23.57 21.32
C ASN A 640 -60.28 24.92 21.49
N GLY A 641 -61.04 25.99 21.26
CA GLY A 641 -60.64 27.41 21.36
C GLY A 641 -60.08 27.92 20.04
N GLY A 642 -60.84 28.59 19.17
CA GLY A 642 -61.50 29.87 19.44
C GLY A 642 -60.51 30.95 18.99
N GLY A 643 -60.61 31.51 17.79
CA GLY A 643 -61.62 32.50 17.41
C GLY A 643 -60.88 33.64 16.68
N GLY A 644 -61.60 34.40 15.85
CA GLY A 644 -61.08 35.64 15.25
C GLY A 644 -60.43 35.45 13.88
N LYS A 645 -61.17 35.34 12.76
CA LYS A 645 -61.79 36.44 11.98
C LYS A 645 -60.85 37.63 11.67
N ARG A 646 -60.78 37.90 10.35
CA ARG A 646 -60.55 39.20 9.66
C ARG A 646 -59.11 39.72 9.69
N ARG A 647 -58.60 40.46 8.71
CA ARG A 647 -59.00 40.93 7.37
C ARG A 647 -57.74 41.64 6.82
N ARG A 648 -57.55 41.56 5.50
CA ARG A 648 -57.11 42.64 4.58
C ARG A 648 -55.92 43.56 4.95
N ARG A 649 -54.98 43.57 4.00
CA ARG A 649 -54.40 44.72 3.25
C ARG A 649 -53.46 45.70 3.97
N SER A 650 -52.57 46.23 3.12
CA SER A 650 -51.74 47.45 3.21
C SER A 650 -50.62 47.45 4.25
N HIS A 651 -49.53 48.21 4.16
CA HIS A 651 -48.82 49.08 3.19
C HIS A 651 -47.99 50.02 4.12
N GLY A 652 -46.75 50.38 3.75
CA GLY A 652 -45.92 51.37 4.47
C GLY A 652 -45.11 50.76 5.63
N GLY A 653 -43.78 50.79 5.58
CA GLY A 653 -42.95 51.95 5.97
C GLY A 653 -42.40 51.64 7.38
N SER A 654 -41.19 51.95 7.83
CA SER A 654 -40.12 52.86 7.43
C SER A 654 -39.06 52.80 8.56
N TYR A 655 -37.81 53.20 8.29
CA TYR A 655 -36.71 53.43 9.28
C TYR A 655 -36.19 52.15 9.99
N GLU A 656 -34.92 51.97 10.33
CA GLU A 656 -33.80 52.89 10.55
C GLU A 656 -32.48 52.10 10.49
N GLN A 657 -31.39 52.83 10.28
CA GLN A 657 -30.01 52.37 10.12
C GLN A 657 -29.48 51.61 11.34
N GLN A 658 -28.71 50.55 11.11
CA GLN A 658 -27.44 50.42 11.81
C GLN A 658 -26.44 49.63 10.96
N GLU A 659 -25.28 50.26 10.78
CA GLU A 659 -24.11 49.85 10.03
C GLU A 659 -23.44 48.63 10.69
N ASP A 660 -22.97 47.68 9.88
CA ASP A 660 -21.59 47.17 9.94
C ASP A 660 -21.34 46.07 8.87
N PRO A 661 -20.07 45.85 8.47
CA PRO A 661 -19.70 45.62 7.09
C PRO A 661 -19.19 44.18 6.79
N ASP A 662 -18.89 43.97 5.51
CA ASP A 662 -18.05 42.91 4.95
C ASP A 662 -18.63 41.49 4.82
N ASP A 663 -19.31 41.24 3.70
CA ASP A 663 -19.27 39.93 3.06
C ASP A 663 -19.32 40.06 1.53
N TYR A 664 -18.14 39.95 0.90
CA TYR A 664 -17.96 39.90 -0.55
C TYR A 664 -18.44 38.53 -1.07
N TYR A 665 -19.66 38.47 -1.61
CA TYR A 665 -20.06 37.48 -2.60
C TYR A 665 -20.39 38.17 -3.93
N LEU A 666 -19.48 38.05 -4.90
CA LEU A 666 -19.74 38.43 -6.29
C LEU A 666 -20.75 37.44 -6.92
N PRO A 667 -21.89 37.91 -7.47
CA PRO A 667 -22.73 37.10 -8.33
C PRO A 667 -22.22 37.14 -9.79
N ARG A 668 -22.15 35.96 -10.41
CA ARG A 668 -21.85 35.78 -11.83
C ARG A 668 -22.93 36.45 -12.70
N PRO A 669 -22.58 37.25 -13.72
CA PRO A 669 -23.54 37.72 -14.70
C PRO A 669 -23.79 36.67 -15.78
N SER A 670 -25.05 36.25 -15.90
CA SER A 670 -25.58 35.53 -17.05
C SER A 670 -25.76 36.48 -18.23
N GLY A 671 -24.77 36.53 -19.13
CA GLY A 671 -24.89 37.20 -20.43
C GLY A 671 -25.16 36.18 -21.52
N ARG A 672 -26.39 36.16 -22.06
CA ARG A 672 -26.68 35.62 -23.39
C ARG A 672 -26.00 36.54 -24.41
N PHE A 673 -25.17 35.96 -25.27
CA PHE A 673 -24.64 36.63 -26.45
C PHE A 673 -25.04 35.77 -27.66
N ASP A 674 -26.13 36.17 -28.32
CA ASP A 674 -26.48 35.72 -29.66
C ASP A 674 -25.68 36.62 -30.61
N GLY A 675 -24.79 36.03 -31.40
CA GLY A 675 -23.97 36.72 -32.39
C GLY A 675 -23.61 35.76 -33.51
N GLU A 676 -24.38 35.82 -34.60
CA GLU A 676 -24.00 35.31 -35.92
C GLU A 676 -22.68 35.95 -36.38
N PRO A 677 -21.87 35.23 -37.16
CA PRO A 677 -21.01 35.88 -38.13
C PRO A 677 -21.44 35.51 -39.55
N ASP A 678 -21.98 36.50 -40.25
CA ASP A 678 -21.82 36.64 -41.69
C ASP A 678 -20.33 36.74 -42.02
N ASN A 679 -19.86 35.95 -42.99
CA ASN A 679 -18.68 36.29 -43.77
C ASN A 679 -18.81 35.68 -45.17
N GLU A 680 -19.20 36.55 -46.10
CA GLU A 680 -18.79 36.52 -47.51
C GLU A 680 -17.27 36.36 -47.60
N VAL A 681 -16.79 35.40 -48.39
CA VAL A 681 -15.52 35.56 -49.13
C VAL A 681 -15.60 34.79 -50.45
N ASP A 682 -15.66 35.59 -51.51
CA ASP A 682 -15.06 35.46 -52.85
C ASP A 682 -15.00 34.10 -53.57
N GLU A 683 -15.83 34.08 -54.61
CA GLU A 683 -15.69 33.42 -55.90
C GLU A 683 -14.39 33.86 -56.61
N PHE A 684 -13.49 32.93 -56.99
CA PHE A 684 -12.74 32.89 -58.27
C PHE A 684 -11.69 31.75 -58.23
N GLY A 685 -11.81 30.77 -59.13
CA GLY A 685 -10.76 29.76 -59.33
C GLY A 685 -11.20 28.51 -60.10
N ARG A 686 -11.40 28.65 -61.40
CA ARG A 686 -11.70 27.56 -62.34
C ARG A 686 -10.45 26.69 -62.63
N SER A 687 -10.57 25.37 -62.51
CA SER A 687 -9.95 24.35 -63.38
C SER A 687 -10.63 23.00 -63.08
N ALA A 688 -11.53 22.43 -63.89
CA ALA A 688 -11.35 21.78 -65.19
C ALA A 688 -10.29 20.65 -65.16
N LEU A 689 -10.68 19.47 -65.66
CA LEU A 689 -10.02 18.13 -65.60
C LEU A 689 -10.40 17.35 -64.32
N ASP A 690 -10.94 16.14 -64.32
CA ASP A 690 -11.16 15.16 -65.38
C ASP A 690 -12.27 14.19 -64.91
N ARG A 691 -13.24 13.87 -65.79
CA ARG A 691 -14.20 12.77 -65.60
C ARG A 691 -13.79 11.67 -66.55
N GLY A 692 -13.45 10.50 -66.04
CA GLY A 692 -13.21 9.34 -66.89
C GLY A 692 -13.12 8.03 -66.13
N LEU A 693 -14.19 7.23 -66.27
CA LEU A 693 -14.16 5.76 -66.39
C LEU A 693 -13.69 4.93 -65.18
N ASN A 694 -14.62 4.19 -64.57
CA ASN A 694 -14.74 2.76 -64.88
C ASN A 694 -15.95 2.13 -64.16
N ALA A 695 -16.95 1.76 -64.94
CA ALA A 695 -17.92 0.73 -64.61
C ALA A 695 -17.75 -0.39 -65.65
N ALA A 696 -17.17 -1.52 -65.25
CA ALA A 696 -17.28 -2.83 -65.91
C ALA A 696 -16.53 -3.91 -65.10
N ARG A 697 -17.12 -4.41 -64.01
CA ARG A 697 -17.32 -5.84 -63.71
C ARG A 697 -18.12 -6.02 -62.43
#